data_AF-A0A2D7SS62-F1
#
_entry.id   AF-A0A2D7SS62-F1
#
_cell.length_a   1.000
_cell.length_b   1.000
_cell.length_c   1.000
_cell.angle_alpha   90.00
_cell.angle_beta   90.00
_cell.angle_gamma   90.00
#
_symmetry.space_group_name_H-M   'P 1'
#
loop_
_entity.id
_entity.type
_entity.pdbx_description
1 polymer ?
#
loop_
_entity_poly.entity_id
_entity_poly.type
_entity_poly.pdbx_seq_one_letter_code
_entity_poly.pdbx_strand_id
1 'polypeptide(L)'
;MTILKKFILSFFLIFSFILKSQNCDLNFNYTITGSNMLIIFTGTSLENNILTSGDTIGAFKKIDDDYLCVGNMMWTGQTNTLAIWGNDQVSNQIDGYYPGDTIKLMTRIDDVIYKILFDPSILYSTNGTSNLSNELILSAYCDSMGSIFGCTNEGYQEYNSEANSDNGTCLIPISGCTINGYAEYNPNALVYDGSCQTIAINGCTDVNYFEFDSLANYNDGSCENFIINGCTNSNYLEYDSIANQDDGSCQSFKIFGCTNINFLEYSILANIDDSSCFTPVISGCTNILYQEYDSLANQDDGSCQNIHIFGCLDSLAFNFNSNVTIEDSSCISITYGCINPNYHEYDSIANVNDGSCITPYTIGCTSVLSLNYNPLADTDDGSCIPIIYGCNDINAINFDSIANVNDGSCIDLTYGCIDSLAYNFNSLANTSDESCIERIYGCMDLNYMEFDINANSDSGLCETLILYGCMDPQASNFNTDITIDDGSCIYNGCTDENAINYESYATFNDGTCLYFSQCNIPEQYLGNTGSNMILGLLDSFIDSLPITNNDAYIVAISEQGDVIGSIQMDLFDGTIAVWGDDTGTIEIDGAESFSQVSLQLVNSNILYQISTEEIIYTTNSIQVLDYAFYTIVDCNNDMGCMDSLALNFDPYAEFDDNSCYYPVYGCMDPLAFNFNQFATVNLESVSNQVDPCIEVVEGCTNENAFNFDSLANNDNGSCIPVVLGCTDNQSFNFNIFANTDNGSCIPEIFGCIDSTALNFDSLANVSDFSCLYPIYGCTSNTALNYNSEATDDDGSCIEIIYGCTNAQAFNYDSLANQNDGSCIA
;
A
#
# COMPACT_ATOMS: atom_id res chain seq x y z
N MET A 1 -78.64 35.65 1.44
CA MET A 1 -77.31 35.89 0.85
C MET A 1 -77.07 34.83 -0.21
N THR A 2 -77.73 35.00 -1.37
CA THR A 2 -77.12 35.32 -2.68
C THR A 2 -76.39 34.10 -3.26
N ILE A 3 -77.12 33.07 -3.72
CA ILE A 3 -77.71 32.86 -5.08
C ILE A 3 -76.68 32.14 -5.99
N LEU A 4 -76.96 31.09 -6.80
CA LEU A 4 -78.10 30.20 -7.04
C LEU A 4 -77.69 29.26 -8.21
N LYS A 5 -77.80 27.93 -8.02
CA LYS A 5 -78.28 26.89 -8.98
C LYS A 5 -77.57 26.54 -10.32
N LYS A 6 -77.37 25.21 -10.44
CA LYS A 6 -77.95 24.25 -11.42
C LYS A 6 -77.17 23.81 -12.70
N PHE A 7 -77.08 22.48 -12.80
CA PHE A 7 -77.41 21.56 -13.91
C PHE A 7 -76.40 21.25 -15.04
N ILE A 8 -75.98 19.97 -15.03
CA ILE A 8 -75.99 18.95 -16.12
C ILE A 8 -75.49 19.40 -17.51
N LEU A 9 -74.36 18.85 -17.96
CA LEU A 9 -74.27 18.09 -19.23
C LEU A 9 -72.97 17.27 -19.29
N SER A 10 -73.13 15.99 -19.61
CA SER A 10 -72.07 15.02 -19.93
C SER A 10 -71.79 15.08 -21.43
N PHE A 11 -70.55 15.30 -21.88
CA PHE A 11 -69.93 14.68 -23.08
C PHE A 11 -68.55 15.32 -23.42
N PHE A 12 -67.61 14.45 -23.82
CA PHE A 12 -66.32 14.70 -24.49
C PHE A 12 -65.21 15.46 -23.73
N LEU A 13 -64.41 14.68 -22.98
CA LEU A 13 -62.98 14.93 -22.84
C LEU A 13 -62.28 14.44 -24.12
N ILE A 14 -62.14 15.34 -25.10
CA ILE A 14 -61.08 15.25 -26.09
C ILE A 14 -60.04 16.25 -25.60
N PHE A 15 -58.97 15.73 -25.01
CA PHE A 15 -57.76 16.51 -24.75
C PHE A 15 -57.23 16.96 -26.11
N SER A 16 -57.45 18.22 -26.45
CA SER A 16 -56.68 18.89 -27.48
C SER A 16 -55.24 18.94 -27.01
N PHE A 17 -54.39 18.07 -27.58
CA PHE A 17 -52.95 18.29 -27.61
C PHE A 17 -52.71 19.63 -28.31
N ILE A 18 -52.55 20.69 -27.53
CA ILE A 18 -51.86 21.89 -27.99
C ILE A 18 -50.39 21.50 -27.97
N LEU A 19 -49.88 21.09 -29.13
CA LEU A 19 -48.45 21.12 -29.44
C LEU A 19 -47.95 22.53 -29.08
N LYS A 20 -47.18 22.64 -28.00
CA LYS A 20 -46.30 23.79 -27.81
C LYS A 20 -45.22 23.66 -28.89
N SER A 21 -45.38 24.37 -30.01
CA SER A 21 -44.24 24.67 -30.87
C SER A 21 -43.34 25.64 -30.09
N GLN A 22 -42.23 25.16 -29.55
CA GLN A 22 -41.17 26.02 -29.03
C GLN A 22 -40.65 26.86 -30.20
N ASN A 23 -40.56 28.17 -30.01
CA ASN A 23 -40.43 29.12 -31.11
C ASN A 23 -38.96 29.23 -31.57
N CYS A 24 -38.60 28.54 -32.64
CA CYS A 24 -37.31 28.68 -33.33
C CYS A 24 -37.20 29.95 -34.20
N ASP A 25 -38.05 30.95 -33.97
CA ASP A 25 -38.01 32.23 -34.67
C ASP A 25 -37.13 33.24 -33.91
N LEU A 26 -35.82 33.23 -34.18
CA LEU A 26 -34.90 34.24 -33.65
C LEU A 26 -35.05 35.56 -34.42
N ASN A 27 -35.40 36.61 -33.69
CA ASN A 27 -35.41 37.97 -34.23
C ASN A 27 -34.02 38.60 -34.10
N PHE A 28 -33.33 38.81 -35.23
CA PHE A 28 -32.00 39.44 -35.26
C PHE A 28 -32.04 40.96 -35.14
N ASN A 29 -33.21 41.60 -35.08
CA ASN A 29 -33.28 43.05 -34.85
C ASN A 29 -32.94 43.37 -33.40
N TYR A 30 -32.12 44.39 -33.20
CA TYR A 30 -31.76 44.89 -31.88
C TYR A 30 -31.99 46.40 -31.81
N THR A 31 -32.06 46.91 -30.58
CA THR A 31 -32.08 48.33 -30.27
C THR A 31 -30.85 48.70 -29.46
N ILE A 32 -30.45 49.97 -29.52
CA ILE A 32 -29.29 50.47 -28.79
C ILE A 32 -29.75 50.82 -27.38
N THR A 33 -29.36 49.98 -26.42
CA THR A 33 -29.89 50.00 -25.05
C THR A 33 -28.85 50.38 -24.00
N GLY A 34 -27.57 50.59 -24.31
CA GLY A 34 -26.58 50.92 -23.28
C GLY A 34 -25.18 51.24 -23.81
N SER A 35 -24.16 51.04 -22.97
CA SER A 35 -22.76 51.01 -23.46
C SER A 35 -22.56 49.77 -24.32
N ASN A 36 -21.58 49.77 -25.22
CA ASN A 36 -21.30 48.61 -26.07
C ASN A 36 -19.97 47.93 -25.76
N MET A 37 -19.81 46.72 -26.25
CA MET A 37 -18.56 46.00 -26.41
C MET A 37 -18.35 45.68 -27.89
N LEU A 38 -17.10 45.61 -28.34
CA LEU A 38 -16.73 45.20 -29.69
C LEU A 38 -16.08 43.81 -29.68
N ILE A 39 -16.54 42.92 -30.54
CA ILE A 39 -15.86 41.65 -30.87
C ILE A 39 -15.28 41.75 -32.27
N ILE A 40 -13.98 41.57 -32.41
CA ILE A 40 -13.27 41.61 -33.68
C ILE A 40 -12.92 40.18 -34.10
N PHE A 41 -13.42 39.74 -35.26
CA PHE A 41 -13.14 38.42 -35.82
C PHE A 41 -11.86 38.48 -36.66
N THR A 42 -10.87 37.68 -36.30
CA THR A 42 -9.53 37.67 -36.91
C THR A 42 -8.96 36.25 -36.99
N GLY A 43 -7.82 36.05 -37.65
CA GLY A 43 -7.12 34.75 -37.62
C GLY A 43 -7.95 33.59 -38.17
N THR A 44 -7.87 32.43 -37.52
CA THR A 44 -8.54 31.18 -37.94
C THR A 44 -10.05 31.22 -37.71
N SER A 45 -10.61 32.20 -36.98
CA SER A 45 -12.07 32.42 -36.92
C SER A 45 -12.70 32.72 -38.28
N LEU A 46 -11.91 33.19 -39.24
CA LEU A 46 -12.33 33.44 -40.62
C LEU A 46 -12.32 32.17 -41.49
N GLU A 47 -11.66 31.10 -41.04
CA GLU A 47 -11.54 29.81 -41.71
C GLU A 47 -12.65 28.89 -41.20
N ASN A 48 -13.87 29.07 -41.70
CA ASN A 48 -14.98 28.18 -41.38
C ASN A 48 -15.63 27.65 -42.68
N ASN A 49 -16.18 26.44 -42.61
CA ASN A 49 -16.70 25.73 -43.78
C ASN A 49 -18.20 25.95 -44.01
N ILE A 50 -18.85 26.78 -43.19
CA ILE A 50 -20.33 26.86 -43.13
C ILE A 50 -20.83 28.30 -43.38
N LEU A 51 -20.23 29.33 -42.79
CA LEU A 51 -20.58 30.73 -43.02
C LEU A 51 -20.07 31.23 -44.37
N THR A 52 -20.98 31.72 -45.19
CA THR A 52 -20.69 32.37 -46.47
C THR A 52 -20.88 33.88 -46.39
N SER A 53 -20.29 34.61 -47.34
CA SER A 53 -20.44 36.07 -47.40
C SER A 53 -21.92 36.43 -47.64
N GLY A 54 -22.55 37.08 -46.66
CA GLY A 54 -23.98 37.39 -46.66
C GLY A 54 -24.76 36.88 -45.43
N ASP A 55 -24.21 35.91 -44.69
CA ASP A 55 -24.86 35.36 -43.49
C ASP A 55 -24.88 36.37 -42.34
N THR A 56 -25.83 36.25 -41.41
CA THR A 56 -25.98 37.19 -40.28
C THR A 56 -25.58 36.52 -38.97
N ILE A 57 -24.61 37.11 -38.27
CA ILE A 57 -24.24 36.72 -36.91
C ILE A 57 -24.90 37.69 -35.92
N GLY A 58 -25.63 37.16 -34.95
CA GLY A 58 -26.24 37.92 -33.85
C GLY A 58 -25.66 37.52 -32.50
N ALA A 59 -25.55 38.49 -31.59
CA ALA A 59 -25.30 38.27 -30.17
C ALA A 59 -26.63 38.28 -29.42
N PHE A 60 -26.89 37.23 -28.63
CA PHE A 60 -28.18 37.02 -27.99
C PHE A 60 -28.06 36.88 -26.48
N LYS A 61 -28.84 37.67 -25.72
CA LYS A 61 -29.01 37.50 -24.27
C LYS A 61 -30.22 36.60 -24.02
N LYS A 62 -30.06 35.55 -23.21
CA LYS A 62 -31.19 34.73 -22.77
C LYS A 62 -31.91 35.43 -21.61
N ILE A 63 -33.22 35.63 -21.74
CA ILE A 63 -34.11 36.20 -20.72
C ILE A 63 -35.28 35.23 -20.58
N ASP A 64 -35.43 34.63 -19.41
CA ASP A 64 -36.35 33.50 -19.18
C ASP A 64 -36.11 32.38 -20.22
N ASP A 65 -37.10 32.09 -21.07
CA ASP A 65 -37.04 31.07 -22.13
C ASP A 65 -36.78 31.63 -23.55
N ASP A 66 -36.65 32.96 -23.70
CA ASP A 66 -36.48 33.63 -25.00
C ASP A 66 -35.07 34.21 -25.19
N TYR A 67 -34.66 34.35 -26.45
CA TYR A 67 -33.39 34.98 -26.84
C TYR A 67 -33.63 36.39 -27.41
N LEU A 68 -33.07 37.40 -26.75
CA LEU A 68 -33.09 38.79 -27.19
C LEU A 68 -31.81 39.14 -27.95
N CYS A 69 -31.92 39.59 -29.20
CA CYS A 69 -30.77 40.09 -29.95
C CYS A 69 -30.33 41.45 -29.41
N VAL A 70 -29.05 41.57 -29.09
CA VAL A 70 -28.42 42.78 -28.51
C VAL A 70 -27.27 43.29 -29.39
N GLY A 71 -27.18 42.81 -30.61
CA GLY A 71 -26.20 43.21 -31.61
C GLY A 71 -26.14 42.21 -32.75
N ASN A 72 -25.96 42.68 -33.98
CA ASN A 72 -25.76 41.81 -35.13
C ASN A 72 -24.72 42.39 -36.10
N MET A 73 -24.23 41.54 -36.99
CA MET A 73 -23.42 41.93 -38.13
C MET A 73 -23.64 40.96 -39.29
N MET A 74 -23.36 41.44 -40.50
CA MET A 74 -23.30 40.59 -41.69
C MET A 74 -21.87 40.05 -41.86
N TRP A 75 -21.75 38.74 -42.07
CA TRP A 75 -20.50 38.07 -42.33
C TRP A 75 -20.00 38.38 -43.75
N THR A 76 -18.78 38.89 -43.86
CA THR A 76 -18.18 39.24 -45.17
C THR A 76 -17.04 38.30 -45.59
N GLY A 77 -16.57 37.43 -44.69
CA GLY A 77 -15.39 36.57 -44.90
C GLY A 77 -14.03 37.29 -44.77
N GLN A 78 -14.02 38.56 -44.38
CA GLN A 78 -12.82 39.33 -44.01
C GLN A 78 -12.90 39.77 -42.53
N THR A 79 -11.86 40.39 -41.99
CA THR A 79 -11.89 40.95 -40.63
C THR A 79 -13.12 41.85 -40.44
N ASN A 80 -14.02 41.43 -39.53
CA ASN A 80 -15.27 42.14 -39.22
C ASN A 80 -15.35 42.44 -37.73
N THR A 81 -16.19 43.40 -37.37
CA THR A 81 -16.43 43.79 -35.97
C THR A 81 -17.92 43.76 -35.66
N LEU A 82 -18.28 43.05 -34.61
CA LEU A 82 -19.63 42.99 -34.05
C LEU A 82 -19.71 43.91 -32.83
N ALA A 83 -20.67 44.83 -32.84
CA ALA A 83 -21.00 45.64 -31.67
C ALA A 83 -22.12 44.98 -30.87
N ILE A 84 -21.93 44.85 -29.56
CA ILE A 84 -22.84 44.19 -28.62
C ILE A 84 -23.25 45.20 -27.55
N TRP A 85 -24.53 45.39 -27.33
CA TRP A 85 -25.07 46.39 -26.41
C TRP A 85 -25.37 45.81 -25.04
N GLY A 86 -24.94 46.52 -24.00
CA GLY A 86 -25.21 46.23 -22.60
C GLY A 86 -26.53 46.83 -22.13
N ASN A 87 -27.01 46.40 -20.96
CA ASN A 87 -28.23 46.92 -20.35
C ASN A 87 -28.05 48.40 -19.95
N ASP A 88 -29.03 49.27 -20.24
CA ASP A 88 -29.00 50.61 -19.63
C ASP A 88 -29.29 50.55 -18.13
N GLN A 89 -28.95 51.63 -17.44
CA GLN A 89 -29.31 51.87 -16.05
C GLN A 89 -30.56 52.76 -15.92
N VAL A 90 -31.26 53.02 -17.03
CA VAL A 90 -32.31 54.04 -17.11
C VAL A 90 -33.70 53.41 -17.06
N SER A 91 -33.86 52.25 -17.67
CA SER A 91 -35.08 51.44 -17.66
C SER A 91 -34.94 50.30 -16.63
N ASN A 92 -36.07 49.86 -16.08
CA ASN A 92 -36.12 48.66 -15.23
C ASN A 92 -36.27 47.37 -16.06
N GLN A 93 -36.17 47.46 -17.39
CA GLN A 93 -36.27 46.32 -18.29
C GLN A 93 -34.87 45.74 -18.51
N ILE A 94 -34.76 44.42 -18.56
CA ILE A 94 -33.52 43.76 -18.97
C ILE A 94 -33.55 43.70 -20.51
N ASP A 95 -32.70 44.49 -21.16
CA ASP A 95 -32.65 44.66 -22.60
C ASP A 95 -31.22 44.67 -23.18
N GLY A 96 -30.24 44.22 -22.38
CA GLY A 96 -28.84 44.08 -22.78
C GLY A 96 -28.01 43.21 -21.82
N TYR A 97 -26.71 43.09 -22.09
CA TYR A 97 -25.76 42.36 -21.23
C TYR A 97 -25.32 43.16 -19.98
N TYR A 98 -25.08 42.45 -18.88
CA TYR A 98 -24.38 42.97 -17.70
C TYR A 98 -22.89 42.63 -17.75
N PRO A 99 -22.01 43.45 -17.13
CA PRO A 99 -20.59 43.14 -17.03
C PRO A 99 -20.35 41.76 -16.40
N GLY A 100 -19.55 40.92 -17.05
CA GLY A 100 -19.26 39.55 -16.61
C GLY A 100 -20.19 38.47 -17.18
N ASP A 101 -21.25 38.85 -17.92
CA ASP A 101 -22.07 37.86 -18.62
C ASP A 101 -21.30 37.20 -19.78
N THR A 102 -21.48 35.89 -19.96
CA THR A 102 -20.94 35.17 -21.12
C THR A 102 -21.71 35.49 -22.39
N ILE A 103 -20.99 35.86 -23.45
CA ILE A 103 -21.57 36.23 -24.74
C ILE A 103 -21.95 34.97 -25.52
N LYS A 104 -23.19 34.93 -26.01
CA LYS A 104 -23.70 33.87 -26.90
C LYS A 104 -23.90 34.41 -28.31
N LEU A 105 -23.29 33.74 -29.29
CA LEU A 105 -23.41 34.07 -30.71
C LEU A 105 -24.24 33.01 -31.44
N MET A 106 -25.13 33.46 -32.32
CA MET A 106 -25.95 32.58 -33.16
C MET A 106 -26.02 33.13 -34.58
N THR A 107 -26.22 32.25 -35.55
CA THR A 107 -26.35 32.58 -36.96
C THR A 107 -27.49 31.79 -37.58
N ARG A 108 -28.03 32.29 -38.70
CA ARG A 108 -29.07 31.62 -39.48
C ARG A 108 -28.57 31.40 -40.90
N ILE A 109 -28.60 30.15 -41.34
CA ILE A 109 -28.14 29.69 -42.65
C ILE A 109 -29.20 28.72 -43.19
N ASP A 110 -29.74 28.98 -44.39
CA ASP A 110 -30.75 28.14 -45.06
C ASP A 110 -31.88 27.65 -44.14
N ASP A 111 -32.49 28.57 -43.37
CA ASP A 111 -33.58 28.33 -42.42
C ASP A 111 -33.25 27.41 -41.21
N VAL A 112 -31.96 27.18 -40.95
CA VAL A 112 -31.44 26.51 -39.75
C VAL A 112 -30.69 27.52 -38.87
N ILE A 113 -30.96 27.48 -37.57
CA ILE A 113 -30.23 28.26 -36.56
C ILE A 113 -29.06 27.45 -36.04
N TYR A 114 -27.88 28.07 -36.04
CA TYR A 114 -26.68 27.50 -35.45
C TYR A 114 -26.23 28.32 -34.24
N LYS A 115 -25.84 27.64 -33.16
CA LYS A 115 -25.05 28.21 -32.08
C LYS A 115 -23.59 28.24 -32.50
N ILE A 116 -22.94 29.38 -32.33
CA ILE A 116 -21.51 29.53 -32.62
C ILE A 116 -20.75 29.32 -31.31
N LEU A 117 -20.02 28.22 -31.23
CA LEU A 117 -19.16 27.86 -30.11
C LEU A 117 -17.72 28.31 -30.42
N PHE A 118 -17.07 28.84 -29.39
CA PHE A 118 -15.71 29.37 -29.48
C PHE A 118 -15.05 29.36 -28.09
N ASP A 119 -13.75 29.09 -28.07
CA ASP A 119 -12.91 29.05 -26.87
C ASP A 119 -11.74 30.02 -27.02
N PRO A 120 -11.37 30.83 -26.01
CA PRO A 120 -12.06 31.02 -24.73
C PRO A 120 -13.39 31.75 -24.86
N SER A 121 -14.34 31.42 -23.96
CA SER A 121 -15.60 32.16 -23.87
C SER A 121 -15.35 33.64 -23.54
N ILE A 122 -16.09 34.54 -24.19
CA ILE A 122 -15.91 35.99 -24.02
C ILE A 122 -16.93 36.51 -23.01
N LEU A 123 -16.45 37.25 -22.02
CA LEU A 123 -17.28 37.96 -21.05
C LEU A 123 -17.54 39.39 -21.51
N TYR A 124 -18.77 39.85 -21.29
CA TYR A 124 -19.17 41.21 -21.61
C TYR A 124 -18.48 42.22 -20.70
N SER A 125 -17.93 43.30 -21.27
CA SER A 125 -17.34 44.43 -20.53
C SER A 125 -17.75 45.76 -21.15
N THR A 126 -18.11 46.75 -20.31
CA THR A 126 -18.56 48.06 -20.77
C THR A 126 -17.46 48.80 -21.53
N ASN A 127 -17.73 49.22 -22.76
CA ASN A 127 -16.77 49.86 -23.67
C ASN A 127 -15.51 49.00 -23.93
N GLY A 128 -15.63 47.68 -23.77
CA GLY A 128 -14.54 46.73 -23.98
C GLY A 128 -14.37 46.33 -25.44
N THR A 129 -13.21 45.73 -25.73
CA THR A 129 -12.89 45.13 -27.02
C THR A 129 -12.32 43.74 -26.79
N SER A 130 -12.79 42.74 -27.52
CA SER A 130 -12.23 41.39 -27.53
C SER A 130 -11.89 40.95 -28.96
N ASN A 131 -10.77 40.25 -29.11
CA ASN A 131 -10.38 39.65 -30.39
C ASN A 131 -10.71 38.16 -30.34
N LEU A 132 -11.51 37.70 -31.30
CA LEU A 132 -11.79 36.28 -31.50
C LEU A 132 -10.92 35.79 -32.66
N SER A 133 -9.86 35.05 -32.33
CA SER A 133 -8.88 34.56 -33.29
C SER A 133 -9.00 33.08 -33.62
N ASN A 134 -9.75 32.33 -32.81
CA ASN A 134 -9.83 30.86 -32.86
C ASN A 134 -10.99 30.39 -33.76
N GLU A 135 -10.95 29.12 -34.17
CA GLU A 135 -11.94 28.51 -35.06
C GLU A 135 -13.37 28.62 -34.50
N LEU A 136 -14.34 28.89 -35.37
CA LEU A 136 -15.76 28.96 -35.03
C LEU A 136 -16.41 27.60 -35.30
N ILE A 137 -16.92 26.96 -34.25
CA ILE A 137 -17.64 25.69 -34.37
C ILE A 137 -19.15 26.01 -34.41
N LEU A 138 -19.80 25.70 -35.53
CA LEU A 138 -21.26 25.88 -35.67
C LEU A 138 -21.98 24.58 -35.28
N SER A 139 -22.78 24.66 -34.23
CA SER A 139 -23.64 23.57 -33.76
C SER A 139 -25.09 23.85 -34.15
N ALA A 140 -25.69 22.98 -34.97
CA ALA A 140 -27.10 23.11 -35.37
C ALA A 140 -27.99 23.04 -34.12
N TYR A 141 -28.87 24.03 -33.96
CA TYR A 141 -29.75 24.14 -32.79
C TYR A 141 -31.18 23.75 -33.13
N CYS A 142 -31.78 24.38 -34.15
CA CYS A 142 -33.08 23.98 -34.66
C CYS A 142 -33.37 24.48 -36.07
N ASP A 143 -34.36 23.88 -36.73
CA ASP A 143 -34.86 24.26 -38.05
C ASP A 143 -36.28 24.87 -38.03
N SER A 144 -36.70 25.40 -39.17
CA SER A 144 -38.04 25.96 -39.40
C SER A 144 -39.19 24.95 -39.36
N MET A 145 -38.90 23.65 -39.27
CA MET A 145 -39.88 22.56 -39.16
C MET A 145 -40.11 22.12 -37.71
N GLY A 146 -39.39 22.70 -36.74
CA GLY A 146 -39.51 22.40 -35.31
C GLY A 146 -38.60 21.25 -34.85
N SER A 147 -37.62 20.86 -35.66
CA SER A 147 -36.62 19.87 -35.26
C SER A 147 -35.58 20.53 -34.36
N ILE A 148 -35.40 20.02 -33.14
CA ILE A 148 -34.32 20.38 -32.23
C ILE A 148 -33.25 19.30 -32.36
N PHE A 149 -32.04 19.72 -32.75
CA PHE A 149 -30.93 18.82 -33.03
C PHE A 149 -30.12 18.55 -31.76
N GLY A 150 -29.84 17.27 -31.48
CA GLY A 150 -29.04 16.82 -30.34
C GLY A 150 -29.18 15.32 -30.11
N CYS A 151 -28.42 14.76 -29.17
CA CYS A 151 -28.50 13.32 -28.91
C CYS A 151 -29.87 12.95 -28.33
N THR A 152 -30.59 12.05 -29.01
CA THR A 152 -31.97 11.64 -28.67
C THR A 152 -32.03 10.39 -27.78
N ASN A 153 -30.88 9.76 -27.50
CA ASN A 153 -30.81 8.54 -26.70
C ASN A 153 -30.44 8.86 -25.24
N GLU A 154 -31.33 8.51 -24.32
CA GLU A 154 -31.20 8.75 -22.88
C GLU A 154 -30.00 8.00 -22.24
N GLY A 155 -29.47 6.98 -22.91
CA GLY A 155 -28.30 6.21 -22.45
C GLY A 155 -26.94 6.86 -22.71
N TYR A 156 -26.89 8.07 -23.26
CA TYR A 156 -25.65 8.79 -23.59
C TYR A 156 -25.53 10.08 -22.77
N GLN A 157 -24.32 10.46 -22.35
CA GLN A 157 -24.11 11.67 -21.54
C GLN A 157 -24.56 12.96 -22.25
N GLU A 158 -24.49 12.96 -23.58
CA GLU A 158 -24.88 14.08 -24.43
C GLU A 158 -26.40 14.15 -24.68
N TYR A 159 -27.20 13.30 -24.03
CA TYR A 159 -28.65 13.27 -24.15
C TYR A 159 -29.26 14.66 -23.93
N ASN A 160 -30.06 15.08 -24.91
CA ASN A 160 -30.83 16.29 -24.84
C ASN A 160 -32.32 15.94 -24.84
N SER A 161 -32.98 16.11 -23.70
CA SER A 161 -34.41 15.87 -23.53
C SER A 161 -35.32 16.75 -24.41
N GLU A 162 -34.78 17.82 -25.00
CA GLU A 162 -35.49 18.67 -25.95
C GLU A 162 -35.23 18.26 -27.41
N ALA A 163 -34.24 17.41 -27.68
CA ALA A 163 -33.90 16.98 -29.03
C ALA A 163 -34.91 15.96 -29.58
N ASN A 164 -35.35 16.17 -30.80
CA ASN A 164 -36.27 15.27 -31.53
C ASN A 164 -35.67 14.79 -32.87
N SER A 165 -34.42 15.19 -33.18
CA SER A 165 -33.65 14.73 -34.32
C SER A 165 -32.18 14.58 -33.93
N ASP A 166 -31.64 13.37 -34.07
CA ASP A 166 -30.22 13.11 -33.81
C ASP A 166 -29.35 13.72 -34.92
N ASN A 167 -28.33 14.48 -34.51
CA ASN A 167 -27.35 15.11 -35.39
C ASN A 167 -25.96 14.45 -35.31
N GLY A 168 -25.88 13.23 -34.78
CA GLY A 168 -24.64 12.46 -34.65
C GLY A 168 -23.75 12.94 -33.49
N THR A 169 -24.35 13.63 -32.51
CA THR A 169 -23.65 14.05 -31.27
C THR A 169 -23.63 12.97 -30.20
N CYS A 170 -24.37 11.86 -30.38
CA CYS A 170 -24.22 10.67 -29.54
C CYS A 170 -22.89 9.97 -29.85
N LEU A 171 -21.86 10.23 -29.04
CA LEU A 171 -20.56 9.57 -29.16
C LEU A 171 -20.62 8.20 -28.49
N ILE A 172 -20.05 7.18 -29.14
CA ILE A 172 -20.01 5.80 -28.61
C ILE A 172 -19.39 5.83 -27.20
N PRO A 173 -20.02 5.24 -26.18
CA PRO A 173 -19.43 5.19 -24.85
C PRO A 173 -18.08 4.51 -24.93
N ILE A 174 -17.08 5.09 -24.26
CA ILE A 174 -15.76 4.48 -24.14
C ILE A 174 -15.96 3.22 -23.30
N SER A 175 -15.77 2.05 -23.92
CA SER A 175 -15.77 0.76 -23.27
C SER A 175 -14.41 0.48 -22.64
N GLY A 176 -14.42 -0.06 -21.42
CA GLY A 176 -13.21 -0.42 -20.69
C GLY A 176 -13.52 -0.74 -19.23
N CYS A 177 -12.48 -1.00 -18.44
CA CYS A 177 -12.65 -1.28 -17.02
C CYS A 177 -13.08 0.00 -16.29
N THR A 178 -14.29 -0.01 -15.74
CA THR A 178 -14.91 1.14 -15.05
C THR A 178 -14.66 1.14 -13.53
N ILE A 179 -13.96 0.12 -13.03
CA ILE A 179 -13.77 -0.11 -11.59
C ILE A 179 -12.36 0.34 -11.19
N ASN A 180 -12.27 1.36 -10.34
CA ASN A 180 -11.02 1.99 -9.90
C ASN A 180 -10.07 1.05 -9.11
N GLY A 181 -10.53 -0.14 -8.74
CA GLY A 181 -9.75 -1.15 -8.02
C GLY A 181 -9.02 -2.16 -8.90
N TYR A 182 -8.95 -1.96 -10.22
CA TYR A 182 -8.31 -2.86 -11.17
C TYR A 182 -7.20 -2.15 -11.95
N ALA A 183 -6.12 -2.86 -12.27
CA ALA A 183 -4.97 -2.27 -12.95
C ALA A 183 -5.33 -1.76 -14.36
N GLU A 184 -6.37 -2.32 -14.98
CA GLU A 184 -6.89 -1.95 -16.28
C GLU A 184 -7.89 -0.77 -16.24
N TYR A 185 -8.13 -0.17 -15.06
CA TYR A 185 -9.08 0.93 -14.88
C TYR A 185 -8.86 2.08 -15.86
N ASN A 186 -9.92 2.45 -16.57
CA ASN A 186 -9.95 3.58 -17.46
C ASN A 186 -10.95 4.62 -16.92
N PRO A 187 -10.49 5.77 -16.41
CA PRO A 187 -11.37 6.81 -15.85
C PRO A 187 -12.29 7.48 -16.87
N ASN A 188 -12.07 7.22 -18.17
CA ASN A 188 -12.96 7.69 -19.24
C ASN A 188 -13.96 6.62 -19.69
N ALA A 189 -13.87 5.38 -19.20
CA ALA A 189 -14.80 4.32 -19.55
C ALA A 189 -16.15 4.52 -18.85
N LEU A 190 -17.24 4.44 -19.62
CA LEU A 190 -18.61 4.56 -19.13
C LEU A 190 -19.37 3.23 -19.21
N VAL A 191 -18.82 2.24 -19.94
CA VAL A 191 -19.42 0.92 -20.14
C VAL A 191 -18.38 -0.15 -19.83
N TYR A 192 -18.70 -1.02 -18.87
CA TYR A 192 -17.88 -2.17 -18.52
C TYR A 192 -17.91 -3.23 -19.63
N ASP A 193 -16.74 -3.63 -20.13
CA ASP A 193 -16.58 -4.58 -21.24
C ASP A 193 -15.92 -5.91 -20.83
N GLY A 194 -15.77 -6.16 -19.53
CA GLY A 194 -15.10 -7.35 -19.02
C GLY A 194 -13.57 -7.26 -18.98
N SER A 195 -12.98 -6.09 -19.21
CA SER A 195 -11.53 -5.90 -19.16
C SER A 195 -10.92 -5.78 -17.75
N CYS A 196 -11.73 -5.68 -16.69
CA CYS A 196 -11.24 -5.72 -15.31
C CYS A 196 -10.86 -7.16 -14.92
N GLN A 197 -9.58 -7.52 -15.06
CA GLN A 197 -9.10 -8.89 -14.79
C GLN A 197 -8.14 -8.94 -13.61
N THR A 198 -7.35 -7.89 -13.41
CA THR A 198 -6.29 -7.86 -12.41
C THR A 198 -6.62 -6.83 -11.34
N ILE A 199 -6.87 -7.27 -10.10
CA ILE A 199 -7.05 -6.37 -8.96
C ILE A 199 -5.78 -5.51 -8.83
N ALA A 200 -5.97 -4.19 -8.75
CA ALA A 200 -4.90 -3.23 -8.50
C ALA A 200 -4.43 -3.37 -7.06
N ILE A 201 -3.23 -3.91 -6.89
CA ILE A 201 -2.48 -3.84 -5.64
C ILE A 201 -1.62 -2.60 -5.78
N ASN A 202 -2.05 -1.55 -5.08
CA ASN A 202 -1.40 -0.25 -5.08
C ASN A 202 -0.08 -0.31 -4.31
N GLY A 203 0.97 0.20 -4.93
CA GLY A 203 2.27 0.32 -4.29
C GLY A 203 3.37 0.58 -5.31
N CYS A 204 4.58 0.79 -4.83
CA CYS A 204 5.67 1.08 -5.74
C CYS A 204 6.08 -0.20 -6.47
N THR A 205 5.89 -0.21 -7.79
CA THR A 205 6.22 -1.37 -8.63
C THR A 205 7.69 -1.39 -9.07
N ASP A 206 8.47 -0.35 -8.75
CA ASP A 206 9.86 -0.20 -9.19
C ASP A 206 10.83 -0.60 -8.07
N VAL A 207 11.58 -1.68 -8.32
CA VAL A 207 12.59 -2.25 -7.41
C VAL A 207 13.71 -1.29 -7.02
N ASN A 208 13.87 -0.17 -7.73
CA ASN A 208 14.89 0.84 -7.45
C ASN A 208 14.43 1.90 -6.42
N TYR A 209 13.30 1.71 -5.73
CA TYR A 209 12.81 2.59 -4.69
C TYR A 209 12.67 1.82 -3.36
N PHE A 210 12.79 2.51 -2.23
CA PHE A 210 12.64 1.87 -0.90
C PHE A 210 11.23 1.36 -0.64
N GLU A 211 10.24 2.00 -1.25
CA GLU A 211 8.83 1.66 -1.13
C GLU A 211 8.41 0.49 -2.02
N PHE A 212 9.36 -0.17 -2.71
CA PHE A 212 9.08 -1.29 -3.60
C PHE A 212 8.28 -2.39 -2.89
N ASP A 213 7.10 -2.67 -3.42
CA ASP A 213 6.28 -3.79 -2.99
C ASP A 213 6.25 -4.86 -4.08
N SER A 214 6.75 -6.05 -3.73
CA SER A 214 6.77 -7.21 -4.61
C SER A 214 5.38 -7.74 -5.00
N LEU A 215 4.34 -7.33 -4.28
CA LEU A 215 2.94 -7.68 -4.55
C LEU A 215 2.21 -6.60 -5.34
N ALA A 216 2.75 -5.38 -5.42
CA ALA A 216 2.13 -4.29 -6.15
C ALA A 216 2.17 -4.52 -7.66
N ASN A 217 1.04 -4.30 -8.32
CA ASN A 217 0.89 -4.41 -9.77
C ASN A 217 0.34 -3.13 -10.42
N TYR A 218 0.07 -2.10 -9.61
CA TYR A 218 -0.39 -0.79 -10.03
C TYR A 218 0.38 0.29 -9.26
N ASN A 219 1.08 1.15 -10.00
CA ASN A 219 1.85 2.24 -9.40
C ASN A 219 0.93 3.44 -9.12
N ASP A 220 0.62 3.67 -7.86
CA ASP A 220 -0.21 4.76 -7.35
C ASP A 220 0.58 6.05 -7.09
N GLY A 221 1.87 6.07 -7.45
CA GLY A 221 2.76 7.19 -7.19
C GLY A 221 3.49 7.13 -5.85
N SER A 222 3.37 6.03 -5.10
CA SER A 222 4.09 5.80 -3.83
C SER A 222 5.62 5.64 -3.98
N CYS A 223 6.16 5.55 -5.20
CA CYS A 223 7.61 5.56 -5.45
C CYS A 223 8.21 6.95 -5.21
N GLU A 224 8.56 7.27 -3.97
CA GLU A 224 9.14 8.57 -3.61
C GLU A 224 10.67 8.52 -3.45
N ASN A 225 11.21 7.53 -2.72
CA ASN A 225 12.61 7.51 -2.35
C ASN A 225 13.43 6.56 -3.23
N PHE A 226 14.01 7.11 -4.30
CA PHE A 226 14.91 6.37 -5.20
C PHE A 226 16.16 5.89 -4.47
N ILE A 227 16.51 4.62 -4.62
CA ILE A 227 17.70 4.00 -4.05
C ILE A 227 18.94 4.44 -4.82
N ILE A 228 19.84 5.13 -4.12
CA ILE A 228 21.18 5.50 -4.59
C ILE A 228 22.18 4.78 -3.70
N ASN A 229 22.77 3.73 -4.27
CA ASN A 229 23.78 2.90 -3.61
C ASN A 229 25.13 3.63 -3.54
N GLY A 230 25.77 3.57 -2.38
CA GLY A 230 27.12 4.07 -2.16
C GLY A 230 27.41 4.29 -0.68
N CYS A 231 28.65 4.64 -0.35
CA CYS A 231 29.04 4.77 1.04
C CYS A 231 28.34 5.96 1.69
N THR A 232 27.43 5.68 2.62
CA THR A 232 26.62 6.71 3.32
C THR A 232 27.34 7.34 4.51
N ASN A 233 28.46 6.75 4.94
CA ASN A 233 29.19 7.20 6.13
C ASN A 233 30.27 8.23 5.78
N SER A 234 30.06 9.48 6.21
CA SER A 234 30.98 10.61 5.94
C SER A 234 32.39 10.44 6.51
N ASN A 235 32.61 9.50 7.42
CA ASN A 235 33.92 9.17 7.97
C ASN A 235 34.77 8.28 7.06
N TYR A 236 34.29 7.87 5.89
CA TYR A 236 35.06 7.08 4.92
C TYR A 236 35.45 7.91 3.70
N LEU A 237 36.56 7.55 3.03
CA LEU A 237 37.07 8.25 1.84
C LEU A 237 36.12 8.11 0.65
N GLU A 238 35.45 6.98 0.58
CA GLU A 238 34.51 6.62 -0.48
C GLU A 238 33.10 7.22 -0.27
N TYR A 239 32.92 8.05 0.77
CA TYR A 239 31.64 8.70 1.07
C TYR A 239 31.05 9.41 -0.15
N ASP A 240 29.80 9.05 -0.47
CA ASP A 240 29.01 9.70 -1.49
C ASP A 240 27.86 10.47 -0.85
N SER A 241 27.87 11.79 -1.01
CA SER A 241 26.86 12.69 -0.46
C SER A 241 25.46 12.53 -1.05
N ILE A 242 25.32 11.80 -2.17
CA ILE A 242 24.02 11.50 -2.77
C ILE A 242 23.54 10.07 -2.49
N ALA A 243 24.35 9.22 -1.88
CA ALA A 243 23.95 7.85 -1.53
C ALA A 243 23.03 7.83 -0.31
N ASN A 244 21.98 7.01 -0.39
CA ASN A 244 21.01 6.80 0.68
C ASN A 244 20.89 5.32 1.11
N GLN A 245 21.62 4.41 0.45
CA GLN A 245 21.77 3.01 0.85
C GLN A 245 23.25 2.60 0.80
N ASP A 246 23.78 2.05 1.90
CA ASP A 246 25.16 1.55 1.94
C ASP A 246 25.25 0.19 1.23
N ASP A 247 26.06 0.12 0.19
CA ASP A 247 26.33 -1.09 -0.61
C ASP A 247 27.62 -1.80 -0.20
N GLY A 248 28.24 -1.37 0.91
CA GLY A 248 29.51 -1.89 1.40
C GLY A 248 30.73 -1.30 0.68
N SER A 249 30.56 -0.20 -0.06
CA SER A 249 31.67 0.55 -0.65
C SER A 249 32.51 1.34 0.36
N CYS A 250 32.06 1.48 1.63
CA CYS A 250 32.85 2.08 2.72
C CYS A 250 34.03 1.19 3.15
N GLN A 251 35.18 1.32 2.48
CA GLN A 251 36.35 0.47 2.76
C GLN A 251 37.46 1.20 3.53
N SER A 252 37.66 2.49 3.27
CA SER A 252 38.80 3.23 3.83
C SER A 252 38.36 4.33 4.78
N PHE A 253 38.56 4.11 6.09
CA PHE A 253 38.25 5.11 7.12
C PHE A 253 39.15 6.36 6.99
N LYS A 254 38.59 7.56 7.15
CA LYS A 254 39.32 8.83 7.17
C LYS A 254 40.09 8.96 8.48
N ILE A 255 41.41 8.95 8.37
CA ILE A 255 42.31 9.16 9.50
C ILE A 255 43.03 10.47 9.24
N PHE A 256 42.65 11.48 10.02
CA PHE A 256 43.20 12.82 9.96
C PHE A 256 44.58 12.87 10.63
N GLY A 257 45.54 13.53 9.99
CA GLY A 257 46.87 13.76 10.54
C GLY A 257 47.89 14.12 9.45
N CYS A 258 49.12 14.44 9.86
CA CYS A 258 50.14 14.87 8.91
C CYS A 258 50.55 13.70 7.99
N THR A 259 50.29 13.84 6.69
CA THR A 259 50.58 12.81 5.68
C THR A 259 51.97 12.98 5.05
N ASN A 260 52.68 14.07 5.36
CA ASN A 260 53.98 14.40 4.76
C ASN A 260 55.14 13.94 5.66
N ILE A 261 55.90 12.94 5.18
CA ILE A 261 57.03 12.33 5.89
C ILE A 261 58.16 13.29 6.29
N ASN A 262 58.20 14.49 5.70
CA ASN A 262 59.25 15.49 5.99
C ASN A 262 58.94 16.37 7.21
N PHE A 263 57.88 16.08 7.98
CA PHE A 263 57.49 16.80 9.19
C PHE A 263 57.48 15.85 10.39
N LEU A 264 57.80 16.37 11.59
CA LEU A 264 57.91 15.53 12.80
C LEU A 264 56.57 14.92 13.21
N GLU A 265 55.46 15.58 12.88
CA GLU A 265 54.11 15.14 13.18
C GLU A 265 53.57 14.07 12.22
N TYR A 266 54.39 13.59 11.27
CA TYR A 266 54.00 12.58 10.29
C TYR A 266 53.44 11.30 10.95
N SER A 267 52.26 10.87 10.50
CA SER A 267 51.63 9.63 10.92
C SER A 267 51.47 8.68 9.74
N ILE A 268 52.00 7.45 9.88
CA ILE A 268 51.89 6.41 8.85
C ILE A 268 50.44 5.89 8.66
N LEU A 269 49.56 6.17 9.62
CA LEU A 269 48.15 5.78 9.57
C LEU A 269 47.25 6.90 9.02
N ALA A 270 47.73 8.14 8.94
CA ALA A 270 46.94 9.26 8.43
C ALA A 270 46.82 9.20 6.90
N ASN A 271 45.60 9.38 6.39
CA ASN A 271 45.28 9.39 4.97
C ASN A 271 44.57 10.67 4.50
N ILE A 272 44.21 11.57 5.43
CA ILE A 272 43.79 12.94 5.14
C ILE A 272 44.67 13.92 5.92
N ASP A 273 45.28 14.87 5.22
CA ASP A 273 46.03 15.95 5.83
C ASP A 273 45.09 16.98 6.48
N ASP A 274 45.14 17.08 7.80
CA ASP A 274 44.38 18.03 8.62
C ASP A 274 45.17 19.32 8.90
N SER A 275 46.26 19.54 8.16
CA SER A 275 47.20 20.64 8.35
C SER A 275 47.96 20.57 9.68
N SER A 276 48.06 19.40 10.31
CA SER A 276 48.90 19.20 11.50
C SER A 276 50.41 19.15 11.20
N CYS A 277 50.84 19.21 9.93
CA CYS A 277 52.24 19.31 9.53
C CYS A 277 52.81 20.72 9.81
N PHE A 278 53.28 20.96 11.03
CA PHE A 278 53.82 22.26 11.42
C PHE A 278 55.34 22.30 11.46
N THR A 279 56.01 21.24 11.92
CA THR A 279 57.45 21.28 12.19
C THR A 279 58.23 20.50 11.13
N PRO A 280 58.87 21.17 10.14
CA PRO A 280 59.68 20.47 9.16
C PRO A 280 60.90 19.82 9.81
N VAL A 281 61.23 18.61 9.38
CA VAL A 281 62.41 17.87 9.86
C VAL A 281 63.68 18.55 9.33
N ILE A 282 64.54 18.99 10.25
CA ILE A 282 65.87 19.51 9.97
C ILE A 282 66.86 18.59 10.68
N SER A 283 67.56 17.78 9.88
CA SER A 283 68.49 16.77 10.36
C SER A 283 69.87 17.37 10.63
N GLY A 284 70.46 17.06 11.79
CA GLY A 284 71.79 17.51 12.20
C GLY A 284 72.04 17.25 13.68
N CYS A 285 73.25 17.53 14.18
CA CYS A 285 73.58 17.27 15.58
C CYS A 285 72.78 18.19 16.51
N THR A 286 71.81 17.62 17.24
CA THR A 286 70.90 18.37 18.12
C THR A 286 71.47 18.66 19.51
N ASN A 287 72.64 18.10 19.83
CA ASN A 287 73.23 18.17 21.16
C ASN A 287 74.31 19.26 21.27
N ILE A 288 74.02 20.32 22.01
CA ILE A 288 74.88 21.50 22.22
C ILE A 288 76.27 21.20 22.81
N LEU A 289 76.46 20.02 23.40
CA LEU A 289 77.74 19.61 24.00
C LEU A 289 78.74 19.08 22.95
N TYR A 290 78.32 18.87 21.71
CA TYR A 290 79.17 18.41 20.63
C TYR A 290 79.58 19.56 19.71
N GLN A 291 80.79 19.50 19.16
CA GLN A 291 81.35 20.55 18.29
C GLN A 291 80.54 20.74 17.01
N GLU A 292 79.91 19.67 16.54
CA GLU A 292 79.10 19.65 15.33
C GLU A 292 77.65 20.11 15.55
N TYR A 293 77.31 20.60 16.75
CA TYR A 293 75.96 21.08 17.09
C TYR A 293 75.42 22.10 16.08
N ASP A 294 74.23 21.83 15.56
CA ASP A 294 73.45 22.76 14.75
C ASP A 294 72.20 23.21 15.53
N SER A 295 72.15 24.51 15.83
CA SER A 295 71.04 25.13 16.56
C SER A 295 69.68 25.10 15.83
N LEU A 296 69.66 24.73 14.55
CA LEU A 296 68.44 24.59 13.76
C LEU A 296 67.98 23.14 13.60
N ALA A 297 68.80 22.16 14.01
CA ALA A 297 68.46 20.75 13.90
C ALA A 297 67.43 20.34 14.96
N ASN A 298 66.40 19.61 14.55
CA ASN A 298 65.36 19.05 15.41
C ASN A 298 65.28 17.51 15.35
N GLN A 299 66.13 16.88 14.53
CA GLN A 299 66.30 15.43 14.47
C GLN A 299 67.80 15.09 14.34
N ASP A 300 68.32 14.24 15.22
CA ASP A 300 69.73 13.83 15.18
C ASP A 300 69.98 12.81 14.05
N ASP A 301 70.92 13.11 13.17
CA ASP A 301 71.33 12.27 12.05
C ASP A 301 72.62 11.47 12.31
N GLY A 302 73.11 11.52 13.55
CA GLY A 302 74.35 10.85 13.95
C GLY A 302 75.62 11.62 13.58
N SER A 303 75.49 12.91 13.22
CA SER A 303 76.63 13.81 13.00
C SER A 303 77.33 14.26 14.30
N CYS A 304 76.74 14.05 15.49
CA CYS A 304 77.36 14.34 16.79
C CYS A 304 78.51 13.36 17.10
N GLN A 305 79.74 13.70 16.72
CA GLN A 305 80.89 12.80 16.89
C GLN A 305 81.94 13.30 17.91
N ASN A 306 82.12 14.61 18.09
CA ASN A 306 83.16 15.15 18.98
C ASN A 306 82.58 16.02 20.11
N ILE A 307 82.61 15.51 21.35
CA ILE A 307 82.06 16.19 22.55
C ILE A 307 83.07 17.18 23.18
N HIS A 308 82.61 18.36 23.61
CA HIS A 308 83.36 19.23 24.52
C HIS A 308 83.23 18.72 25.96
N ILE A 309 84.35 18.50 26.65
CA ILE A 309 84.36 18.06 28.05
C ILE A 309 84.98 19.19 28.88
N PHE A 310 84.13 20.01 29.48
CA PHE A 310 84.51 21.04 30.45
C PHE A 310 84.65 20.42 31.85
N GLY A 311 85.62 20.87 32.64
CA GLY A 311 85.78 20.39 34.01
C GLY A 311 87.13 20.71 34.65
N CYS A 312 87.41 20.02 35.75
CA CYS A 312 88.58 20.28 36.59
C CYS A 312 89.78 19.40 36.20
N LEU A 313 90.93 20.02 35.87
CA LEU A 313 92.21 19.35 35.61
C LEU A 313 93.06 19.14 36.88
N ASP A 314 92.61 19.61 38.05
CA ASP A 314 93.31 19.43 39.33
C ASP A 314 93.08 18.04 39.92
N SER A 315 94.13 17.22 39.96
CA SER A 315 94.14 15.83 40.45
C SER A 315 93.71 15.62 41.92
N LEU A 316 93.56 16.70 42.70
CA LEU A 316 93.16 16.64 44.11
C LEU A 316 91.71 17.12 44.36
N ALA A 317 90.99 17.53 43.31
CA ALA A 317 89.58 17.93 43.40
C ALA A 317 88.63 16.72 43.30
N PHE A 318 87.48 16.81 43.98
CA PHE A 318 86.42 15.79 43.96
C PHE A 318 85.95 15.47 42.53
N ASN A 319 85.83 16.49 41.68
CA ASN A 319 85.40 16.39 40.29
C ASN A 319 86.57 16.41 39.29
N PHE A 320 87.77 15.95 39.70
CA PHE A 320 88.90 15.75 38.79
C PHE A 320 88.56 14.78 37.67
N ASN A 321 88.81 15.17 36.41
CA ASN A 321 88.58 14.29 35.27
C ASN A 321 89.70 14.45 34.23
N SER A 322 90.46 13.37 34.01
CA SER A 322 91.60 13.33 33.08
C SER A 322 91.22 13.43 31.60
N ASN A 323 89.93 13.35 31.26
CA ASN A 323 89.42 13.43 29.90
C ASN A 323 88.88 14.83 29.55
N VAL A 324 88.96 15.79 30.48
CA VAL A 324 88.56 17.19 30.27
C VAL A 324 89.49 17.86 29.26
N THR A 325 88.92 18.55 28.28
CA THR A 325 89.66 19.23 27.21
C THR A 325 89.77 20.75 27.38
N ILE A 326 88.97 21.36 28.27
CA ILE A 326 89.00 22.80 28.62
C ILE A 326 88.75 22.99 30.13
N GLU A 327 89.64 23.71 30.84
CA GLU A 327 89.52 24.00 32.28
C GLU A 327 88.56 25.18 32.54
N ASP A 328 87.52 24.95 33.34
CA ASP A 328 86.42 25.92 33.55
C ASP A 328 86.31 26.45 35.00
N SER A 329 87.36 26.26 35.80
CA SER A 329 87.45 26.68 37.22
C SER A 329 86.42 26.02 38.16
N SER A 330 85.85 24.88 37.78
CA SER A 330 84.83 24.16 38.55
C SER A 330 85.36 23.24 39.66
N CYS A 331 86.62 23.34 40.09
CA CYS A 331 87.23 22.40 41.03
C CYS A 331 86.62 22.45 42.45
N ILE A 332 86.13 21.31 42.95
CA ILE A 332 85.44 21.17 44.24
C ILE A 332 86.30 20.37 45.24
N SER A 333 86.36 20.78 46.50
CA SER A 333 87.06 20.05 47.59
C SER A 333 86.23 18.91 48.16
N ILE A 334 86.84 17.77 48.50
CA ILE A 334 86.16 16.56 49.01
C ILE A 334 85.63 16.76 50.46
N THR A 335 84.34 16.45 50.68
CA THR A 335 83.63 16.43 51.98
C THR A 335 82.78 15.17 52.10
N TYR A 336 82.96 14.36 53.15
CA TYR A 336 82.32 13.06 53.33
C TYR A 336 80.97 13.15 54.08
N GLY A 337 79.96 12.39 53.66
CA GLY A 337 78.65 12.26 54.31
C GLY A 337 77.57 11.73 53.35
N CYS A 338 76.32 11.55 53.82
CA CYS A 338 75.24 11.06 52.95
C CYS A 338 74.82 12.13 51.95
N ILE A 339 75.11 11.90 50.67
CA ILE A 339 74.88 12.87 49.59
C ILE A 339 73.49 12.77 48.95
N ASN A 340 72.68 11.78 49.35
CA ASN A 340 71.38 11.52 48.73
C ASN A 340 70.26 12.16 49.56
N PRO A 341 69.55 13.19 49.06
CA PRO A 341 68.45 13.86 49.77
C PRO A 341 67.23 12.97 50.02
N ASN A 342 67.16 11.81 49.36
CA ASN A 342 66.09 10.84 49.53
C ASN A 342 66.31 9.90 50.73
N TYR A 343 67.25 10.20 51.61
CA TYR A 343 67.53 9.43 52.83
C TYR A 343 67.49 10.35 54.04
N HIS A 344 67.04 9.84 55.19
CA HIS A 344 66.93 10.63 56.43
C HIS A 344 68.28 11.20 56.90
N GLU A 345 69.39 10.53 56.55
CA GLU A 345 70.74 10.92 56.94
C GLU A 345 71.39 11.95 56.02
N TYR A 346 70.66 12.49 55.02
CA TYR A 346 71.19 13.45 54.06
C TYR A 346 71.91 14.64 54.71
N ASP A 347 73.16 14.85 54.30
CA ASP A 347 73.95 16.02 54.64
C ASP A 347 74.13 16.91 53.41
N SER A 348 73.46 18.07 53.43
CA SER A 348 73.47 19.06 52.35
C SER A 348 74.84 19.65 52.00
N ILE A 349 75.88 19.41 52.81
CA ILE A 349 77.26 19.87 52.54
C ILE A 349 78.21 18.74 52.13
N ALA A 350 77.78 17.47 52.14
CA ALA A 350 78.60 16.34 51.73
C ALA A 350 78.62 16.19 50.20
N ASN A 351 79.77 15.80 49.63
CA ASN A 351 79.92 15.50 48.20
C ASN A 351 80.55 14.13 47.91
N VAL A 352 81.03 13.41 48.93
CA VAL A 352 81.44 12.00 48.84
C VAL A 352 80.60 11.16 49.79
N ASN A 353 79.88 10.18 49.24
CA ASN A 353 79.12 9.22 50.04
C ASN A 353 80.07 8.30 50.80
N ASP A 354 80.01 8.34 52.13
CA ASP A 354 80.80 7.49 53.04
C ASP A 354 80.05 6.22 53.49
N GLY A 355 78.87 5.97 52.93
CA GLY A 355 78.02 4.84 53.26
C GLY A 355 77.04 5.10 54.40
N SER A 356 76.89 6.36 54.84
CA SER A 356 75.94 6.75 55.88
C SER A 356 74.47 6.84 55.43
N CYS A 357 74.16 6.75 54.12
CA CYS A 357 72.78 6.68 53.62
C CYS A 357 72.18 5.29 53.81
N ILE A 358 71.44 5.09 54.91
CA ILE A 358 70.92 3.77 55.30
C ILE A 358 69.38 3.75 55.27
N THR A 359 68.72 4.88 55.56
CA THR A 359 67.25 4.94 55.70
C THR A 359 66.61 5.81 54.59
N PRO A 360 66.08 5.21 53.50
CA PRO A 360 65.43 5.98 52.43
C PRO A 360 64.04 6.50 52.85
N TYR A 361 63.66 7.70 52.39
CA TYR A 361 62.28 8.18 52.44
C TYR A 361 61.41 7.30 51.55
N THR A 362 60.27 6.87 52.08
CA THR A 362 59.24 6.19 51.30
C THR A 362 58.25 7.25 50.84
N ILE A 363 58.37 7.65 49.58
CA ILE A 363 57.63 8.78 49.04
C ILE A 363 56.31 8.30 48.40
N GLY A 364 55.22 9.02 48.64
CA GLY A 364 53.92 8.76 48.03
C GLY A 364 52.79 9.45 48.78
N CYS A 365 51.55 9.30 48.30
CA CYS A 365 50.42 9.98 48.93
C CYS A 365 50.17 9.47 50.36
N THR A 366 50.26 10.37 51.35
CA THR A 366 50.07 10.05 52.78
C THR A 366 48.62 10.23 53.26
N SER A 367 47.74 10.76 52.42
CA SER A 367 46.34 11.03 52.75
C SER A 367 45.46 9.78 52.63
N VAL A 368 44.90 9.32 53.75
CA VAL A 368 43.99 8.15 53.81
C VAL A 368 42.67 8.32 53.05
N LEU A 369 42.34 9.54 52.59
CA LEU A 369 41.13 9.85 51.83
C LEU A 369 41.42 10.09 50.33
N SER A 370 42.56 9.58 49.84
CA SER A 370 43.01 9.73 48.46
C SER A 370 43.10 8.37 47.76
N LEU A 371 42.78 8.34 46.46
CA LEU A 371 42.64 7.11 45.66
C LEU A 371 43.96 6.31 45.57
N ASN A 372 45.09 7.01 45.56
CA ASN A 372 46.43 6.45 45.47
C ASN A 372 47.19 6.53 46.81
N TYR A 373 46.46 6.50 47.94
CA TYR A 373 47.05 6.42 49.27
C TYR A 373 48.06 5.27 49.35
N ASN A 374 49.30 5.58 49.74
CA ASN A 374 50.32 4.60 50.00
C ASN A 374 50.53 4.48 51.52
N PRO A 375 50.08 3.37 52.15
CA PRO A 375 50.22 3.19 53.60
C PRO A 375 51.67 3.06 54.07
N LEU A 376 52.62 2.87 53.15
CA LEU A 376 54.05 2.82 53.45
C LEU A 376 54.75 4.17 53.25
N ALA A 377 54.07 5.18 52.70
CA ALA A 377 54.69 6.48 52.47
C ALA A 377 54.85 7.29 53.77
N ASP A 378 56.07 7.78 54.02
CA ASP A 378 56.42 8.64 55.14
C ASP A 378 56.43 10.14 54.76
N THR A 379 56.43 10.44 53.46
CA THR A 379 56.54 11.80 52.92
C THR A 379 55.63 11.97 51.70
N ASP A 380 54.78 13.00 51.72
CA ASP A 380 53.87 13.34 50.62
C ASP A 380 54.63 14.05 49.48
N ASP A 381 54.59 13.48 48.28
CA ASP A 381 55.11 14.09 47.04
C ASP A 381 54.10 14.96 46.30
N GLY A 382 52.89 15.12 46.85
CA GLY A 382 51.80 15.82 46.18
C GLY A 382 51.13 14.99 45.09
N SER A 383 51.40 13.68 45.03
CA SER A 383 50.72 12.78 44.09
C SER A 383 49.29 12.46 44.49
N CYS A 384 48.80 12.92 45.66
CA CYS A 384 47.46 12.58 46.17
C CYS A 384 46.32 12.94 45.22
N ILE A 385 45.58 11.91 44.78
CA ILE A 385 44.38 12.02 43.96
C ILE A 385 43.15 12.05 44.88
N PRO A 386 42.34 13.14 44.88
CA PRO A 386 41.14 13.21 45.71
C PRO A 386 40.09 12.21 45.25
N ILE A 387 39.37 11.56 46.17
CA ILE A 387 38.22 10.71 45.83
C ILE A 387 37.02 11.60 45.50
N ILE A 388 36.47 11.47 44.29
CA ILE A 388 35.27 12.15 43.81
C ILE A 388 34.25 11.08 43.47
N TYR A 389 33.22 10.97 44.32
CA TYR A 389 32.10 10.07 44.13
C TYR A 389 31.14 10.61 43.07
N GLY A 390 30.68 9.73 42.18
CA GLY A 390 29.67 10.02 41.18
C GLY A 390 29.62 8.91 40.13
N CYS A 391 28.73 9.02 39.15
CA CYS A 391 28.66 8.02 38.09
C CYS A 391 29.83 8.20 37.10
N ASN A 392 30.75 7.24 37.06
CA ASN A 392 31.90 7.27 36.15
C ASN A 392 31.69 6.43 34.87
N ASP A 393 30.46 5.96 34.61
CA ASP A 393 30.11 5.23 33.40
C ASP A 393 29.71 6.21 32.28
N ILE A 394 30.49 6.22 31.20
CA ILE A 394 30.26 7.07 30.01
C ILE A 394 28.90 6.82 29.35
N ASN A 395 28.28 5.66 29.59
CA ASN A 395 27.00 5.26 29.01
C ASN A 395 25.80 5.45 29.96
N ALA A 396 25.97 6.16 31.08
CA ALA A 396 24.88 6.49 32.01
C ALA A 396 24.40 7.94 31.85
N ILE A 397 23.11 8.19 32.10
CA ILE A 397 22.49 9.54 31.95
C ILE A 397 23.12 10.58 32.87
N ASN A 398 23.49 10.17 34.08
CA ASN A 398 24.07 11.03 35.09
C ASN A 398 25.60 10.89 35.16
N PHE A 399 26.25 10.52 34.04
CA PHE A 399 27.70 10.50 33.93
C PHE A 399 28.31 11.82 34.40
N ASP A 400 29.24 11.71 35.34
CA ASP A 400 30.03 12.80 35.87
C ASP A 400 31.48 12.65 35.42
N SER A 401 31.91 13.52 34.51
CA SER A 401 33.25 13.49 33.92
C SER A 401 34.38 13.80 34.90
N ILE A 402 34.07 14.25 36.13
CA ILE A 402 35.04 14.46 37.20
C ILE A 402 35.02 13.35 38.27
N ALA A 403 34.07 12.41 38.22
CA ALA A 403 34.00 11.31 39.17
C ALA A 403 35.08 10.26 38.89
N ASN A 404 35.78 9.81 39.93
CA ASN A 404 36.80 8.76 39.85
C ASN A 404 36.50 7.52 40.68
N VAL A 405 35.38 7.53 41.42
CA VAL A 405 34.83 6.38 42.15
C VAL A 405 33.33 6.32 41.91
N ASN A 406 32.85 5.18 41.40
CA ASN A 406 31.42 4.92 41.22
C ASN A 406 30.74 4.72 42.58
N ASP A 407 29.71 5.50 42.86
CA ASP A 407 28.94 5.43 44.12
C ASP A 407 27.60 4.66 43.97
N GLY A 408 27.39 4.00 42.83
CA GLY A 408 26.16 3.28 42.51
C GLY A 408 25.01 4.19 42.07
N SER A 409 25.24 5.48 41.85
CA SER A 409 24.21 6.41 41.37
C SER A 409 23.93 6.32 39.87
N CYS A 410 24.66 5.51 39.09
CA CYS A 410 24.51 5.42 37.64
C CYS A 410 23.09 5.01 37.23
N ILE A 411 22.52 5.76 36.28
CA ILE A 411 21.20 5.52 35.69
C ILE A 411 21.42 5.06 34.25
N ASP A 412 21.03 3.82 33.96
CA ASP A 412 21.16 3.22 32.63
C ASP A 412 20.31 3.96 31.58
N LEU A 413 20.83 4.04 30.35
CA LEU A 413 20.09 4.52 29.19
C LEU A 413 19.03 3.47 28.80
N THR A 414 17.76 3.80 29.03
CA THR A 414 16.62 3.03 28.52
C THR A 414 16.05 3.75 27.31
N TYR A 415 16.35 3.21 26.14
CA TYR A 415 15.91 3.72 24.85
C TYR A 415 14.43 3.45 24.59
N GLY A 416 13.75 4.42 24.00
CA GLY A 416 12.37 4.29 23.52
C GLY A 416 11.69 5.66 23.42
N CYS A 417 10.45 5.68 22.95
CA CYS A 417 9.73 6.95 22.80
C CYS A 417 9.35 7.56 24.16
N ILE A 418 9.89 8.74 24.46
CA ILE A 418 9.62 9.50 25.70
C ILE A 418 8.44 10.47 25.58
N ASP A 419 7.88 10.65 24.38
CA ASP A 419 6.75 11.55 24.16
C ASP A 419 5.44 10.89 24.60
N SER A 420 4.84 11.42 25.68
CA SER A 420 3.55 10.94 26.21
C SER A 420 2.38 11.01 25.22
N LEU A 421 2.48 11.79 24.15
CA LEU A 421 1.46 11.92 23.11
C LEU A 421 1.65 10.93 21.95
N ALA A 422 2.83 10.28 21.85
CA ALA A 422 3.12 9.31 20.82
C ALA A 422 2.36 7.99 21.04
N TYR A 423 2.13 7.25 19.93
CA TYR A 423 1.46 5.96 19.93
C TYR A 423 2.25 4.91 20.73
N ASN A 424 3.55 4.82 20.50
CA ASN A 424 4.47 3.87 21.13
C ASN A 424 5.22 4.46 22.35
N PHE A 425 4.61 5.41 23.06
CA PHE A 425 5.16 5.97 24.29
C PHE A 425 5.57 4.86 25.28
N ASN A 426 6.84 4.85 25.67
CA ASN A 426 7.37 3.94 26.68
C ASN A 426 7.60 4.71 27.98
N SER A 427 6.75 4.45 28.98
CA SER A 427 6.85 5.07 30.30
C SER A 427 8.14 4.75 31.08
N LEU A 428 8.90 3.74 30.65
CA LEU A 428 10.19 3.34 31.23
C LEU A 428 11.38 3.91 30.46
N ALA A 429 11.16 4.44 29.24
CA ALA A 429 12.22 5.06 28.47
C ALA A 429 12.61 6.40 29.09
N ASN A 430 13.91 6.63 29.20
CA ASN A 430 14.49 7.88 29.70
C ASN A 430 15.34 8.58 28.64
N THR A 431 15.52 7.95 27.47
CA THR A 431 16.27 8.46 26.32
C THR A 431 15.52 8.15 25.04
N SER A 432 15.28 9.16 24.19
CA SER A 432 14.64 8.97 22.88
C SER A 432 15.59 8.29 21.91
N ASP A 433 15.11 7.26 21.23
CA ASP A 433 15.77 6.57 20.10
C ASP A 433 15.20 7.00 18.74
N GLU A 434 14.47 8.12 18.71
CA GLU A 434 13.75 8.62 17.52
C GLU A 434 12.67 7.68 16.98
N SER A 435 12.28 6.63 17.75
CA SER A 435 11.22 5.70 17.34
C SER A 435 9.80 6.25 17.55
N CYS A 436 9.63 7.51 17.98
CA CYS A 436 8.30 8.05 18.31
C CYS A 436 7.37 8.10 17.10
N ILE A 437 6.26 7.38 17.18
CA ILE A 437 5.20 7.36 16.17
C ILE A 437 4.09 8.30 16.61
N GLU A 438 3.69 9.24 15.75
CA GLU A 438 2.58 10.14 16.04
C GLU A 438 1.27 9.35 16.22
N ARG A 439 0.47 9.69 17.23
CA ARG A 439 -0.85 9.07 17.44
C ARG A 439 -1.87 9.73 16.51
N ILE A 440 -2.37 8.97 15.53
CA ILE A 440 -3.35 9.43 14.55
C ILE A 440 -4.69 8.77 14.88
N TYR A 441 -5.69 9.59 15.20
CA TYR A 441 -7.03 9.14 15.55
C TYR A 441 -7.89 8.98 14.30
N GLY A 442 -8.52 7.82 14.14
CA GLY A 442 -9.44 7.54 13.04
C GLY A 442 -10.03 6.13 13.16
N CYS A 443 -10.97 5.78 12.29
CA CYS A 443 -11.51 4.43 12.26
C CYS A 443 -10.48 3.48 11.65
N MET A 444 -10.11 2.43 12.37
CA MET A 444 -9.11 1.44 11.92
C MET A 444 -9.76 0.23 11.24
N ASP A 445 -11.09 0.17 11.19
CA ASP A 445 -11.85 -0.93 10.60
C ASP A 445 -12.21 -0.59 9.16
N LEU A 446 -11.63 -1.37 8.23
CA LEU A 446 -11.81 -1.26 6.78
C LEU A 446 -13.23 -1.56 6.30
N ASN A 447 -14.10 -2.08 7.17
CA ASN A 447 -15.52 -2.27 6.87
C ASN A 447 -16.37 -1.02 7.11
N TYR A 448 -15.81 0.11 7.55
CA TYR A 448 -16.57 1.34 7.82
C TYR A 448 -16.18 2.45 6.84
N MET A 449 -17.14 3.31 6.45
CA MET A 449 -16.88 4.40 5.51
C MET A 449 -15.88 5.43 6.04
N GLU A 450 -15.76 5.53 7.35
CA GLU A 450 -14.84 6.45 8.02
C GLU A 450 -13.43 5.87 8.21
N PHE A 451 -13.12 4.71 7.59
CA PHE A 451 -11.79 4.08 7.63
C PHE A 451 -10.69 5.06 7.21
N ASP A 452 -9.68 5.21 8.06
CA ASP A 452 -8.48 5.98 7.78
C ASP A 452 -7.27 5.05 7.84
N ILE A 453 -6.66 4.81 6.67
CA ILE A 453 -5.46 3.98 6.49
C ILE A 453 -4.27 4.47 7.35
N ASN A 454 -4.26 5.76 7.73
CA ASN A 454 -3.20 6.35 8.54
C ASN A 454 -3.51 6.32 10.05
N ALA A 455 -4.71 5.91 10.45
CA ALA A 455 -5.08 5.85 11.86
C ALA A 455 -4.39 4.68 12.57
N ASN A 456 -3.78 4.97 13.71
CA ASN A 456 -3.18 3.97 14.60
C ASN A 456 -3.84 3.97 15.99
N SER A 457 -4.91 4.73 16.19
CA SER A 457 -5.71 4.72 17.41
C SER A 457 -7.18 4.94 17.11
N ASP A 458 -8.01 3.97 17.47
CA ASP A 458 -9.46 4.07 17.36
C ASP A 458 -10.03 4.97 18.46
N SER A 459 -10.76 6.00 18.06
CA SER A 459 -11.44 6.96 18.95
C SER A 459 -12.97 6.75 18.99
N GLY A 460 -13.46 5.63 18.45
CA GLY A 460 -14.89 5.34 18.35
C GLY A 460 -15.58 6.15 17.26
N LEU A 461 -14.86 6.49 16.19
CA LEU A 461 -15.37 7.23 15.04
C LEU A 461 -15.91 6.33 13.92
N CYS A 462 -15.91 5.01 14.10
CA CYS A 462 -16.53 4.05 13.18
C CYS A 462 -18.05 4.05 13.39
N GLU A 463 -18.78 4.84 12.58
CA GLU A 463 -20.24 4.94 12.69
C GLU A 463 -20.95 4.18 11.56
N THR A 464 -20.48 4.28 10.31
CA THR A 464 -21.20 3.77 9.15
C THR A 464 -20.55 2.52 8.57
N LEU A 465 -21.10 1.35 8.88
CA LEU A 465 -20.68 0.07 8.30
C LEU A 465 -21.00 0.03 6.80
N ILE A 466 -20.03 -0.38 5.97
CA ILE A 466 -20.16 -0.61 4.55
C ILE A 466 -20.87 -1.93 4.34
N LEU A 467 -22.11 -1.83 3.87
CA LEU A 467 -22.95 -2.97 3.50
C LEU A 467 -23.38 -2.76 2.05
N TYR A 468 -22.95 -3.67 1.19
CA TYR A 468 -23.29 -3.70 -0.24
C TYR A 468 -24.65 -4.38 -0.44
N GLY A 469 -25.46 -3.82 -1.32
CA GLY A 469 -26.75 -4.40 -1.71
C GLY A 469 -27.64 -3.37 -2.39
N CYS A 470 -28.94 -3.65 -2.51
CA CYS A 470 -29.85 -2.74 -3.20
C CYS A 470 -30.43 -1.65 -2.30
N MET A 471 -30.24 -0.38 -2.69
CA MET A 471 -30.79 0.80 -2.01
C MET A 471 -32.11 1.31 -2.63
N ASP A 472 -32.56 0.75 -3.77
CA ASP A 472 -33.80 1.16 -4.43
C ASP A 472 -35.04 0.54 -3.75
N PRO A 473 -35.97 1.33 -3.17
CA PRO A 473 -37.17 0.82 -2.52
C PRO A 473 -38.15 0.07 -3.42
N GLN A 474 -38.00 0.14 -4.74
CA GLN A 474 -38.82 -0.58 -5.73
C GLN A 474 -38.24 -1.95 -6.11
N ALA A 475 -37.01 -2.27 -5.71
CA ALA A 475 -36.39 -3.56 -5.99
C ALA A 475 -36.79 -4.62 -4.94
N SER A 476 -36.78 -5.88 -5.37
CA SER A 476 -37.23 -7.03 -4.59
C SER A 476 -36.23 -7.44 -3.50
N ASN A 477 -34.97 -7.10 -3.65
CA ASN A 477 -33.90 -7.29 -2.67
C ASN A 477 -33.50 -5.98 -1.97
N PHE A 478 -34.38 -4.97 -1.98
CA PHE A 478 -34.18 -3.74 -1.21
C PHE A 478 -33.96 -4.05 0.28
N ASN A 479 -32.89 -3.49 0.84
CA ASN A 479 -32.61 -3.59 2.26
C ASN A 479 -32.24 -2.22 2.83
N THR A 480 -32.91 -1.83 3.92
CA THR A 480 -32.75 -0.52 4.57
C THR A 480 -31.41 -0.34 5.27
N ASP A 481 -30.69 -1.43 5.52
CA ASP A 481 -29.42 -1.43 6.24
C ASP A 481 -28.21 -1.30 5.29
N ILE A 482 -28.44 -1.30 3.98
CA ILE A 482 -27.43 -1.13 2.94
C ILE A 482 -27.00 0.33 2.85
N THR A 483 -25.69 0.55 2.79
CA THR A 483 -25.07 1.88 2.74
C THR A 483 -24.46 2.20 1.38
N ILE A 484 -24.22 1.19 0.53
CA ILE A 484 -23.72 1.34 -0.84
C ILE A 484 -24.54 0.49 -1.81
N ASP A 485 -25.08 1.12 -2.85
CA ASP A 485 -25.74 0.43 -3.97
C ASP A 485 -24.68 -0.23 -4.87
N ASP A 486 -24.65 -1.56 -4.89
CA ASP A 486 -23.73 -2.36 -5.70
C ASP A 486 -24.32 -2.74 -7.07
N GLY A 487 -25.50 -2.21 -7.41
CA GLY A 487 -26.21 -2.54 -8.64
C GLY A 487 -26.86 -3.92 -8.63
N SER A 488 -26.87 -4.61 -7.48
CA SER A 488 -27.53 -5.91 -7.33
C SER A 488 -29.06 -5.83 -7.29
N CYS A 489 -29.66 -4.65 -7.54
CA CYS A 489 -31.12 -4.47 -7.50
C CYS A 489 -31.86 -5.42 -8.44
N ILE A 490 -32.71 -6.26 -7.84
CA ILE A 490 -33.52 -7.27 -8.52
C ILE A 490 -34.92 -6.71 -8.76
N TYR A 491 -35.22 -6.40 -10.01
CA TYR A 491 -36.55 -6.02 -10.45
C TYR A 491 -37.24 -7.24 -11.03
N ASN A 492 -38.22 -7.75 -10.29
CA ASN A 492 -39.07 -8.86 -10.72
C ASN A 492 -40.00 -8.38 -11.83
N GLY A 493 -40.04 -9.12 -12.93
CA GLY A 493 -40.93 -8.88 -14.06
C GLY A 493 -40.61 -9.82 -15.21
N CYS A 494 -41.26 -9.68 -16.36
CA CYS A 494 -40.96 -10.55 -17.50
C CYS A 494 -39.73 -10.06 -18.29
N THR A 495 -38.67 -10.87 -18.34
CA THR A 495 -37.40 -10.52 -19.00
C THR A 495 -37.30 -10.97 -20.46
N ASP A 496 -38.32 -11.65 -21.00
CA ASP A 496 -38.28 -12.18 -22.37
C ASP A 496 -38.93 -11.22 -23.36
N GLU A 497 -38.15 -10.69 -24.29
CA GLU A 497 -38.58 -9.76 -25.35
C GLU A 497 -39.72 -10.30 -26.24
N ASN A 498 -39.94 -11.61 -26.25
CA ASN A 498 -41.01 -12.26 -27.02
C ASN A 498 -42.32 -12.42 -26.24
N ALA A 499 -42.35 -12.10 -24.95
CA ALA A 499 -43.56 -12.13 -24.15
C ALA A 499 -44.39 -10.85 -24.32
N ILE A 500 -45.71 -10.98 -24.24
CA ILE A 500 -46.67 -9.88 -24.43
C ILE A 500 -46.56 -8.84 -23.30
N ASN A 501 -46.17 -9.27 -22.11
CA ASN A 501 -45.92 -8.42 -20.95
C ASN A 501 -44.42 -8.28 -20.65
N TYR A 502 -43.57 -8.32 -21.67
CA TYR A 502 -42.15 -8.01 -21.51
C TYR A 502 -41.93 -6.65 -20.83
N GLU A 503 -41.07 -6.63 -19.82
CA GLU A 503 -40.68 -5.45 -19.07
C GLU A 503 -39.19 -5.21 -19.24
N SER A 504 -38.82 -4.17 -19.99
CA SER A 504 -37.41 -3.87 -20.32
C SER A 504 -36.54 -3.45 -19.13
N TYR A 505 -37.14 -3.22 -17.95
CA TYR A 505 -36.44 -2.90 -16.71
C TYR A 505 -36.30 -4.13 -15.78
N ALA A 506 -36.96 -5.25 -16.09
CA ALA A 506 -36.89 -6.44 -15.27
C ALA A 506 -35.49 -7.07 -15.38
N THR A 507 -34.86 -7.34 -14.24
CA THR A 507 -33.55 -8.00 -14.16
C THR A 507 -33.67 -9.47 -13.75
N PHE A 508 -34.87 -9.89 -13.33
CA PHE A 508 -35.16 -11.27 -12.93
C PHE A 508 -36.57 -11.69 -13.34
N ASN A 509 -36.67 -12.83 -14.02
CA ASN A 509 -37.95 -13.36 -14.49
C ASN A 509 -38.76 -13.94 -13.33
N ASP A 510 -39.88 -13.31 -12.99
CA ASP A 510 -40.76 -13.74 -11.90
C ASP A 510 -41.81 -14.78 -12.32
N GLY A 511 -41.69 -15.30 -13.55
CA GLY A 511 -42.59 -16.29 -14.12
C GLY A 511 -43.92 -15.70 -14.61
N THR A 512 -44.06 -14.38 -14.63
CA THR A 512 -45.27 -13.73 -15.12
C THR A 512 -45.31 -13.59 -16.65
N CYS A 513 -44.27 -14.03 -17.38
CA CYS A 513 -44.22 -13.94 -18.83
C CYS A 513 -45.43 -14.63 -19.52
N LEU A 514 -46.19 -13.83 -20.26
CA LEU A 514 -47.36 -14.23 -21.02
C LEU A 514 -46.97 -14.36 -22.48
N TYR A 515 -46.95 -15.59 -22.97
CA TYR A 515 -46.76 -15.91 -24.38
C TYR A 515 -48.10 -16.34 -25.01
N PHE A 516 -48.34 -15.96 -26.27
CA PHE A 516 -49.34 -16.68 -27.05
C PHE A 516 -48.68 -17.94 -27.61
N SER A 517 -49.16 -19.12 -27.23
CA SER A 517 -48.96 -20.32 -28.05
C SER A 517 -50.26 -21.12 -28.11
N GLN A 518 -51.02 -20.89 -29.19
CA GLN A 518 -51.83 -21.95 -29.76
C GLN A 518 -51.09 -22.45 -30.98
N CYS A 519 -50.92 -23.77 -31.10
CA CYS A 519 -50.62 -24.39 -32.38
C CYS A 519 -51.64 -23.84 -33.40
N ASN A 520 -51.19 -23.34 -34.57
CA ASN A 520 -52.10 -23.12 -35.69
C ASN A 520 -52.52 -24.51 -36.20
N ILE A 521 -53.48 -25.13 -35.51
CA ILE A 521 -54.05 -26.41 -35.88
C ILE A 521 -54.83 -26.18 -37.18
N PRO A 522 -54.55 -26.92 -38.26
CA PRO A 522 -55.31 -26.81 -39.50
C PRO A 522 -56.79 -27.07 -39.24
N GLU A 523 -57.67 -26.14 -39.60
CA GLU A 523 -59.11 -26.35 -39.49
C GLU A 523 -59.59 -27.43 -40.48
N GLN A 524 -60.70 -28.11 -40.15
CA GLN A 524 -61.32 -29.05 -41.08
C GLN A 524 -61.84 -28.32 -42.31
N TYR A 525 -61.50 -28.85 -43.49
CA TYR A 525 -61.92 -28.29 -44.76
C TYR A 525 -63.38 -28.62 -45.08
N LEU A 526 -64.19 -27.58 -45.25
CA LEU A 526 -65.61 -27.64 -45.61
C LEU A 526 -65.86 -26.86 -46.91
N GLY A 527 -65.22 -27.27 -48.00
CA GLY A 527 -65.31 -26.58 -49.30
C GLY A 527 -65.27 -27.51 -50.50
N ASN A 528 -65.28 -26.91 -51.69
CA ASN A 528 -65.03 -27.57 -52.96
C ASN A 528 -64.46 -26.58 -53.97
N THR A 529 -63.12 -26.46 -53.98
CA THR A 529 -62.41 -25.46 -54.78
C THR A 529 -62.15 -25.86 -56.23
N GLY A 530 -62.78 -26.95 -56.70
CA GLY A 530 -62.69 -27.35 -58.11
C GLY A 530 -63.06 -28.81 -58.36
N SER A 531 -62.37 -29.46 -59.30
CA SER A 531 -62.46 -30.91 -59.46
C SER A 531 -61.82 -31.60 -58.25
N ASN A 532 -62.16 -32.86 -57.97
CA ASN A 532 -61.55 -33.59 -56.87
C ASN A 532 -60.76 -34.82 -57.32
N MET A 533 -59.84 -35.21 -56.48
CA MET A 533 -59.19 -36.51 -56.41
C MET A 533 -59.72 -37.23 -55.17
N ILE A 534 -59.81 -38.56 -55.21
CA ILE A 534 -60.16 -39.36 -54.04
C ILE A 534 -58.92 -40.11 -53.59
N LEU A 535 -58.52 -39.96 -52.33
CA LEU A 535 -57.57 -40.87 -51.69
C LEU A 535 -58.35 -41.93 -50.93
N GLY A 536 -58.17 -43.20 -51.29
CA GLY A 536 -58.66 -44.34 -50.53
C GLY A 536 -57.62 -44.74 -49.49
N LEU A 537 -57.97 -44.68 -48.21
CA LEU A 537 -57.09 -45.07 -47.11
C LEU A 537 -57.52 -46.46 -46.64
N LEU A 538 -56.66 -47.47 -46.82
CA LEU A 538 -56.96 -48.84 -46.37
C LEU A 538 -56.86 -48.95 -44.85
N ASP A 539 -57.47 -49.99 -44.27
CA ASP A 539 -57.43 -50.24 -42.82
C ASP A 539 -55.99 -50.25 -42.27
N SER A 540 -55.03 -50.80 -43.02
CA SER A 540 -53.61 -50.83 -42.63
C SER A 540 -52.94 -49.45 -42.58
N PHE A 541 -53.44 -48.47 -43.35
CA PHE A 541 -52.99 -47.08 -43.29
C PHE A 541 -53.47 -46.43 -41.99
N ILE A 542 -54.75 -46.62 -41.65
CA ILE A 542 -55.34 -46.04 -40.43
C ILE A 542 -54.75 -46.69 -39.17
N ASP A 543 -54.58 -48.01 -39.17
CA ASP A 543 -53.98 -48.76 -38.06
C ASP A 543 -52.52 -48.35 -37.78
N SER A 544 -51.84 -47.71 -38.74
CA SER A 544 -50.48 -47.20 -38.60
C SER A 544 -50.37 -45.81 -37.97
N LEU A 545 -51.49 -45.11 -37.78
CA LEU A 545 -51.54 -43.75 -37.24
C LEU A 545 -51.90 -43.74 -35.75
N PRO A 546 -51.40 -42.77 -34.96
CA PRO A 546 -51.61 -42.70 -33.51
C PRO A 546 -52.97 -42.07 -33.18
N ILE A 547 -54.05 -42.69 -33.65
CA ILE A 547 -55.43 -42.21 -33.46
C ILE A 547 -55.98 -42.80 -32.16
N THR A 548 -56.13 -41.95 -31.15
CA THR A 548 -56.56 -42.35 -29.80
C THR A 548 -57.92 -41.80 -29.39
N ASN A 549 -58.46 -40.86 -30.16
CA ASN A 549 -59.74 -40.20 -29.90
C ASN A 549 -60.61 -40.17 -31.18
N ASN A 550 -61.91 -40.11 -30.95
CA ASN A 550 -62.99 -40.10 -31.91
C ASN A 550 -63.10 -38.77 -32.68
N ASP A 551 -62.67 -37.67 -32.06
CA ASP A 551 -62.62 -36.33 -32.66
C ASP A 551 -61.43 -36.09 -33.58
N ALA A 552 -60.51 -37.06 -33.71
CA ALA A 552 -59.35 -36.95 -34.57
C ALA A 552 -59.76 -36.77 -36.04
N TYR A 553 -58.97 -36.03 -36.81
CA TYR A 553 -59.21 -35.80 -38.23
C TYR A 553 -57.92 -35.70 -39.02
N ILE A 554 -57.96 -36.15 -40.27
CA ILE A 554 -56.86 -36.06 -41.22
C ILE A 554 -57.17 -34.92 -42.18
N VAL A 555 -56.18 -34.07 -42.45
CA VAL A 555 -56.25 -33.01 -43.45
C VAL A 555 -55.29 -33.27 -44.59
N ALA A 556 -55.69 -32.87 -45.80
CA ALA A 556 -54.85 -32.82 -46.98
C ALA A 556 -54.44 -31.38 -47.24
N ILE A 557 -53.15 -31.17 -47.49
CA ILE A 557 -52.52 -29.85 -47.60
C ILE A 557 -51.84 -29.75 -48.97
N SER A 558 -52.08 -28.64 -49.67
CA SER A 558 -51.45 -28.32 -50.96
C SER A 558 -49.95 -28.03 -50.81
N GLU A 559 -49.23 -27.94 -51.93
CA GLU A 559 -47.83 -27.51 -51.94
C GLU A 559 -47.65 -26.08 -51.40
N GLN A 560 -48.69 -25.24 -51.52
CA GLN A 560 -48.73 -23.87 -51.02
C GLN A 560 -49.08 -23.76 -49.52
N GLY A 561 -49.45 -24.87 -48.87
CA GLY A 561 -49.79 -24.92 -47.44
C GLY A 561 -51.28 -24.75 -47.13
N ASP A 562 -52.15 -24.69 -48.13
CA ASP A 562 -53.59 -24.56 -47.95
C ASP A 562 -54.25 -25.90 -47.66
N VAL A 563 -55.24 -25.91 -46.77
CA VAL A 563 -56.03 -27.11 -46.50
C VAL A 563 -57.04 -27.31 -47.63
N ILE A 564 -56.94 -28.43 -48.33
CA ILE A 564 -57.67 -28.73 -49.58
C ILE A 564 -58.52 -30.01 -49.48
N GLY A 565 -58.60 -30.59 -48.29
CA GLY A 565 -59.41 -31.77 -48.01
C GLY A 565 -59.31 -32.15 -46.54
N SER A 566 -60.35 -32.76 -45.99
CA SER A 566 -60.29 -33.31 -44.64
C SER A 566 -61.27 -34.47 -44.45
N ILE A 567 -60.99 -35.33 -43.48
CA ILE A 567 -61.90 -36.38 -43.03
C ILE A 567 -61.78 -36.57 -41.52
N GLN A 568 -62.92 -36.57 -40.84
CA GLN A 568 -63.00 -36.87 -39.41
C GLN A 568 -63.09 -38.38 -39.19
N MET A 569 -62.35 -38.90 -38.20
CA MET A 569 -62.26 -40.33 -37.93
C MET A 569 -63.59 -40.96 -37.50
N ASP A 570 -64.44 -40.24 -36.77
CA ASP A 570 -65.80 -40.67 -36.43
C ASP A 570 -66.75 -40.84 -37.64
N LEU A 571 -66.43 -40.20 -38.77
CA LEU A 571 -67.20 -40.22 -40.02
C LEU A 571 -66.46 -40.93 -41.15
N PHE A 572 -65.33 -41.55 -40.84
CA PHE A 572 -64.42 -42.11 -41.82
C PHE A 572 -65.04 -43.30 -42.56
N ASP A 573 -65.11 -43.19 -43.88
CA ASP A 573 -65.72 -44.18 -44.78
C ASP A 573 -64.68 -44.90 -45.66
N GLY A 574 -63.39 -44.72 -45.36
CA GLY A 574 -62.28 -45.24 -46.17
C GLY A 574 -61.74 -44.25 -47.19
N THR A 575 -62.29 -43.03 -47.30
CA THR A 575 -61.86 -42.07 -48.33
C THR A 575 -61.70 -40.63 -47.83
N ILE A 576 -60.80 -39.87 -48.44
CA ILE A 576 -60.69 -38.41 -48.32
C ILE A 576 -60.76 -37.79 -49.72
N ALA A 577 -61.62 -36.76 -49.86
CA ALA A 577 -61.68 -35.96 -51.08
C ALA A 577 -60.65 -34.83 -51.00
N VAL A 578 -59.78 -34.76 -51.99
CA VAL A 578 -58.79 -33.70 -52.16
C VAL A 578 -59.25 -32.83 -53.33
N TRP A 579 -59.43 -31.54 -53.08
CA TRP A 579 -59.96 -30.59 -54.06
C TRP A 579 -58.82 -29.87 -54.77
N GLY A 580 -58.91 -29.82 -56.10
CA GLY A 580 -57.99 -29.08 -56.94
C GLY A 580 -58.47 -27.68 -57.21
N ASP A 581 -57.55 -26.84 -57.67
CA ASP A 581 -57.78 -25.44 -58.01
C ASP A 581 -58.75 -25.29 -59.19
N ASP A 582 -59.70 -24.37 -59.10
CA ASP A 582 -60.62 -24.08 -60.20
C ASP A 582 -60.06 -23.04 -61.18
N THR A 583 -60.32 -23.25 -62.47
CA THR A 583 -59.89 -22.29 -63.50
C THR A 583 -60.80 -21.05 -63.61
N GLY A 584 -61.75 -20.90 -62.69
CA GLY A 584 -62.80 -19.89 -62.68
C GLY A 584 -62.41 -18.63 -61.91
N THR A 585 -61.43 -18.69 -61.02
CA THR A 585 -60.87 -17.55 -60.30
C THR A 585 -59.36 -17.39 -60.57
N ILE A 586 -58.77 -16.30 -60.04
CA ILE A 586 -57.32 -16.04 -60.10
C ILE A 586 -56.63 -16.51 -58.81
N GLU A 587 -57.42 -16.82 -57.78
CA GLU A 587 -56.94 -17.28 -56.48
C GLU A 587 -56.56 -18.76 -56.62
N ILE A 588 -55.42 -19.15 -56.07
CA ILE A 588 -55.04 -20.57 -55.95
C ILE A 588 -55.58 -21.03 -54.60
N ASP A 589 -56.69 -21.74 -54.59
CA ASP A 589 -57.36 -22.20 -53.36
C ASP A 589 -57.64 -23.73 -53.35
N GLY A 590 -57.05 -24.44 -54.31
CA GLY A 590 -57.03 -25.90 -54.37
C GLY A 590 -55.68 -26.44 -54.82
N ALA A 591 -55.54 -27.77 -54.88
CA ALA A 591 -54.35 -28.38 -55.46
C ALA A 591 -54.22 -28.11 -56.96
N GLU A 592 -53.08 -27.55 -57.37
CA GLU A 592 -52.71 -27.45 -58.77
C GLU A 592 -52.52 -28.83 -59.42
N SER A 593 -52.76 -28.92 -60.73
CA SER A 593 -52.56 -30.19 -61.45
C SER A 593 -51.10 -30.63 -61.40
N PHE A 594 -50.87 -31.87 -60.96
CA PHE A 594 -49.54 -32.48 -60.80
C PHE A 594 -48.69 -31.91 -59.65
N SER A 595 -49.27 -31.17 -58.70
CA SER A 595 -48.58 -30.78 -57.47
C SER A 595 -48.65 -31.88 -56.40
N GLN A 596 -47.73 -31.81 -55.45
CA GLN A 596 -47.68 -32.74 -54.33
C GLN A 596 -48.74 -32.38 -53.29
N VAL A 597 -49.39 -33.39 -52.73
CA VAL A 597 -50.29 -33.27 -51.59
C VAL A 597 -49.65 -33.92 -50.39
N SER A 598 -49.66 -33.24 -49.25
CA SER A 598 -49.23 -33.79 -47.97
C SER A 598 -50.42 -34.03 -47.06
N LEU A 599 -50.26 -34.93 -46.09
CA LEU A 599 -51.30 -35.26 -45.11
C LEU A 599 -50.82 -34.92 -43.70
N GLN A 600 -51.71 -34.40 -42.88
CA GLN A 600 -51.49 -34.21 -41.44
C GLN A 600 -52.64 -34.84 -40.65
N LEU A 601 -52.33 -35.38 -39.47
CA LEU A 601 -53.30 -35.85 -38.50
C LEU A 601 -53.34 -34.87 -37.34
N VAL A 602 -54.54 -34.41 -37.02
CA VAL A 602 -54.85 -33.73 -35.76
C VAL A 602 -55.52 -34.74 -34.86
N ASN A 603 -54.88 -35.08 -33.74
CA ASN A 603 -55.48 -35.92 -32.71
C ASN A 603 -55.48 -35.14 -31.40
N SER A 604 -56.66 -34.73 -30.96
CA SER A 604 -56.84 -33.77 -29.86
C SER A 604 -56.08 -32.46 -30.16
N ASN A 605 -55.08 -32.09 -29.34
CA ASN A 605 -54.26 -30.88 -29.54
C ASN A 605 -52.88 -31.17 -30.14
N ILE A 606 -52.61 -32.42 -30.53
CA ILE A 606 -51.30 -32.84 -31.04
C ILE A 606 -51.38 -32.94 -32.56
N LEU A 607 -50.46 -32.27 -33.25
CA LEU A 607 -50.32 -32.28 -34.70
C LEU A 607 -49.24 -33.29 -35.12
N TYR A 608 -49.60 -34.17 -36.03
CA TYR A 608 -48.71 -35.18 -36.61
C TYR A 608 -48.58 -34.95 -38.11
N GLN A 609 -47.36 -34.95 -38.62
CA GLN A 609 -47.10 -34.99 -40.05
C GLN A 609 -47.17 -36.43 -40.54
N ILE A 610 -48.01 -36.72 -41.54
CA ILE A 610 -48.11 -38.05 -42.14
C ILE A 610 -47.18 -38.12 -43.35
N SER A 611 -46.34 -39.15 -43.37
CA SER A 611 -45.45 -39.48 -44.49
C SER A 611 -45.90 -40.78 -45.15
N THR A 612 -46.12 -40.74 -46.45
CA THR A 612 -46.63 -41.85 -47.27
C THR A 612 -45.94 -41.83 -48.63
N GLU A 613 -46.24 -42.79 -49.51
CA GLU A 613 -45.90 -42.68 -50.93
C GLU A 613 -46.42 -41.36 -51.52
N GLU A 614 -45.70 -40.84 -52.50
CA GLU A 614 -45.97 -39.54 -53.11
C GLU A 614 -47.42 -39.45 -53.60
N ILE A 615 -48.15 -38.47 -53.09
CA ILE A 615 -49.52 -38.16 -53.52
C ILE A 615 -49.41 -37.00 -54.50
N ILE A 616 -49.71 -37.27 -55.77
CA ILE A 616 -49.71 -36.26 -56.83
C ILE A 616 -51.15 -35.97 -57.21
N TYR A 617 -51.56 -34.72 -57.09
CA TYR A 617 -52.92 -34.34 -57.42
C TYR A 617 -53.20 -34.53 -58.92
N THR A 618 -54.21 -35.35 -59.23
CA THR A 618 -54.71 -35.55 -60.60
C THR A 618 -56.23 -35.52 -60.63
N THR A 619 -56.79 -34.72 -61.54
CA THR A 619 -58.23 -34.44 -61.59
C THR A 619 -59.06 -35.69 -61.85
N ASN A 620 -60.14 -35.88 -61.07
CA ASN A 620 -61.07 -37.01 -61.15
C ASN A 620 -60.41 -38.39 -61.06
N SER A 621 -59.30 -38.49 -60.33
CA SER A 621 -58.56 -39.72 -60.12
C SER A 621 -58.86 -40.34 -58.75
N ILE A 622 -58.43 -41.59 -58.58
CA ILE A 622 -58.43 -42.29 -57.30
C ILE A 622 -57.00 -42.83 -57.07
N GLN A 623 -56.41 -42.51 -55.92
CA GLN A 623 -55.18 -43.13 -55.43
C GLN A 623 -55.48 -43.88 -54.14
N VAL A 624 -54.90 -45.06 -53.96
CA VAL A 624 -55.10 -45.88 -52.75
C VAL A 624 -53.79 -45.93 -51.97
N LEU A 625 -53.85 -45.68 -50.67
CA LEU A 625 -52.74 -45.69 -49.74
C LEU A 625 -52.92 -46.84 -48.75
N ASP A 626 -51.88 -47.65 -48.56
CA ASP A 626 -51.91 -48.88 -47.77
C ASP A 626 -51.03 -48.86 -46.52
N TYR A 627 -50.12 -47.90 -46.37
CA TYR A 627 -49.36 -47.63 -45.15
C TYR A 627 -49.00 -46.15 -44.99
N ALA A 628 -48.77 -45.71 -43.75
CA ALA A 628 -48.23 -44.40 -43.41
C ALA A 628 -47.17 -44.50 -42.31
N PHE A 629 -46.29 -43.52 -42.27
CA PHE A 629 -45.46 -43.18 -41.12
C PHE A 629 -45.90 -41.81 -40.59
N TYR A 630 -45.58 -41.51 -39.34
CA TYR A 630 -45.87 -40.22 -38.76
C TYR A 630 -44.69 -39.68 -37.96
N THR A 631 -44.57 -38.35 -37.90
CA THR A 631 -43.66 -37.64 -37.00
C THR A 631 -44.46 -36.60 -36.22
N ILE A 632 -44.19 -36.49 -34.92
CA ILE A 632 -44.77 -35.43 -34.08
C ILE A 632 -44.21 -34.09 -34.56
N VAL A 633 -45.07 -33.10 -34.72
CA VAL A 633 -44.66 -31.71 -34.93
C VAL A 633 -44.40 -31.12 -33.56
N ASP A 634 -43.13 -30.85 -33.24
CA ASP A 634 -42.72 -30.25 -31.96
C ASP A 634 -43.10 -28.76 -31.95
N CYS A 635 -43.86 -28.37 -30.93
CA CYS A 635 -44.38 -27.02 -30.74
C CYS A 635 -43.88 -26.39 -29.41
N ASN A 636 -42.62 -26.67 -29.04
CA ASN A 636 -41.83 -25.95 -28.03
C ASN A 636 -42.52 -25.67 -26.67
N ASN A 637 -42.90 -26.68 -25.86
CA ASN A 637 -43.01 -26.46 -24.39
C ASN A 637 -43.16 -27.65 -23.42
N ASP A 638 -42.91 -28.91 -23.80
CA ASP A 638 -43.21 -30.05 -22.89
C ASP A 638 -41.99 -30.75 -22.26
N MET A 639 -40.80 -30.14 -22.24
CA MET A 639 -39.55 -30.76 -21.76
C MET A 639 -38.75 -29.86 -20.80
N GLY A 640 -38.39 -30.38 -19.62
CA GLY A 640 -37.59 -29.69 -18.60
C GLY A 640 -37.34 -30.53 -17.34
N CYS A 641 -36.49 -30.08 -16.42
CA CYS A 641 -36.13 -30.85 -15.23
C CYS A 641 -37.30 -31.02 -14.24
N MET A 642 -37.70 -32.26 -13.94
CA MET A 642 -38.83 -32.56 -13.03
C MET A 642 -38.43 -32.81 -11.57
N ASP A 643 -37.14 -32.79 -11.22
CA ASP A 643 -36.69 -33.05 -9.84
C ASP A 643 -36.71 -31.77 -8.98
N SER A 644 -37.59 -31.72 -7.99
CA SER A 644 -37.73 -30.62 -7.02
C SER A 644 -36.46 -30.30 -6.19
N LEU A 645 -35.44 -31.16 -6.22
CA LEU A 645 -34.15 -30.95 -5.57
C LEU A 645 -33.08 -30.36 -6.50
N ALA A 646 -33.37 -30.20 -7.79
CA ALA A 646 -32.50 -29.55 -8.77
C ALA A 646 -32.72 -28.03 -8.78
N LEU A 647 -31.67 -27.28 -9.09
CA LEU A 647 -31.68 -25.81 -9.17
C LEU A 647 -32.51 -25.28 -10.34
N ASN A 648 -32.65 -26.06 -11.41
CA ASN A 648 -33.44 -25.72 -12.59
C ASN A 648 -34.75 -26.52 -12.66
N PHE A 649 -35.30 -26.90 -11.51
CA PHE A 649 -36.60 -27.56 -11.43
C PHE A 649 -37.70 -26.72 -12.12
N ASP A 650 -38.37 -27.31 -13.09
CA ASP A 650 -39.52 -26.74 -13.77
C ASP A 650 -40.82 -27.42 -13.29
N PRO A 651 -41.67 -26.71 -12.52
CA PRO A 651 -42.93 -27.28 -12.05
C PRO A 651 -43.98 -27.49 -13.17
N TYR A 652 -43.73 -27.03 -14.39
CA TYR A 652 -44.62 -27.15 -15.55
C TYR A 652 -44.14 -28.17 -16.60
N ALA A 653 -42.94 -28.73 -16.46
CA ALA A 653 -42.44 -29.78 -17.33
C ALA A 653 -43.27 -31.08 -17.16
N GLU A 654 -43.80 -31.62 -18.26
CA GLU A 654 -44.51 -32.92 -18.24
C GLU A 654 -43.54 -34.11 -18.45
N PHE A 655 -42.39 -33.88 -19.08
CA PHE A 655 -41.36 -34.88 -19.34
C PHE A 655 -39.96 -34.38 -18.98
N ASP A 656 -39.21 -35.19 -18.23
CA ASP A 656 -37.82 -34.92 -17.86
C ASP A 656 -36.89 -35.10 -19.07
N ASP A 657 -36.19 -34.03 -19.44
CA ASP A 657 -35.22 -33.99 -20.54
C ASP A 657 -33.78 -34.28 -20.10
N ASN A 658 -33.60 -34.72 -18.85
CA ASN A 658 -32.31 -34.92 -18.18
C ASN A 658 -31.46 -33.64 -18.05
N SER A 659 -32.07 -32.45 -18.12
CA SER A 659 -31.35 -31.18 -17.91
C SER A 659 -31.08 -30.86 -16.43
N CYS A 660 -31.51 -31.70 -15.48
CA CYS A 660 -31.41 -31.42 -14.04
C CYS A 660 -29.99 -31.13 -13.56
N TYR A 661 -29.81 -29.94 -13.00
CA TYR A 661 -28.60 -29.48 -12.35
C TYR A 661 -28.78 -29.43 -10.83
N TYR A 662 -28.00 -30.19 -10.09
CA TYR A 662 -28.14 -30.31 -8.64
C TYR A 662 -27.26 -29.33 -7.88
N PRO A 663 -27.73 -28.79 -6.74
CA PRO A 663 -26.93 -27.91 -5.91
C PRO A 663 -25.75 -28.66 -5.28
N VAL A 664 -24.58 -28.04 -5.33
CA VAL A 664 -23.40 -28.48 -4.57
C VAL A 664 -23.31 -27.62 -3.32
N TYR A 665 -23.46 -28.27 -2.17
CA TYR A 665 -23.43 -27.64 -0.85
C TYR A 665 -21.98 -27.36 -0.41
N GLY A 666 -21.72 -26.17 0.11
CA GLY A 666 -20.42 -25.78 0.65
C GLY A 666 -20.28 -24.27 0.79
N CYS A 667 -19.17 -23.82 1.37
CA CYS A 667 -18.92 -22.40 1.53
C CYS A 667 -18.63 -21.73 0.18
N MET A 668 -19.38 -20.69 -0.14
CA MET A 668 -19.23 -19.91 -1.38
C MET A 668 -18.39 -18.63 -1.19
N ASP A 669 -18.06 -18.26 0.04
CA ASP A 669 -17.24 -17.10 0.34
C ASP A 669 -15.76 -17.39 0.00
N PRO A 670 -15.16 -16.67 -0.97
CA PRO A 670 -13.75 -16.85 -1.34
C PRO A 670 -12.75 -16.44 -0.24
N LEU A 671 -13.19 -15.71 0.79
CA LEU A 671 -12.37 -15.30 1.93
C LEU A 671 -12.44 -16.28 3.10
N ALA A 672 -13.28 -17.31 3.04
CA ALA A 672 -13.42 -18.31 4.08
C ALA A 672 -12.40 -19.45 3.94
N PHE A 673 -11.96 -20.00 5.07
CA PHE A 673 -10.95 -21.08 5.15
C PHE A 673 -11.37 -22.35 4.41
N ASN A 674 -12.67 -22.66 4.39
CA ASN A 674 -13.23 -23.85 3.74
C ASN A 674 -13.98 -23.53 2.44
N PHE A 675 -13.59 -22.46 1.74
CA PHE A 675 -14.13 -22.11 0.42
C PHE A 675 -14.13 -23.31 -0.53
N ASN A 676 -15.27 -23.55 -1.16
CA ASN A 676 -15.43 -24.59 -2.17
C ASN A 676 -15.83 -23.95 -3.50
N GLN A 677 -14.87 -23.89 -4.44
CA GLN A 677 -15.08 -23.36 -5.79
C GLN A 677 -16.18 -24.05 -6.61
N PHE A 678 -16.63 -25.24 -6.19
CA PHE A 678 -17.70 -25.98 -6.84
C PHE A 678 -19.05 -25.83 -6.14
N ALA A 679 -19.12 -25.15 -5.00
CA ALA A 679 -20.36 -24.93 -4.28
C ALA A 679 -21.24 -23.93 -5.05
N THR A 680 -22.53 -24.27 -5.18
CA THR A 680 -23.55 -23.42 -5.80
C THR A 680 -24.61 -22.96 -4.82
N VAL A 681 -24.55 -23.42 -3.57
CA VAL A 681 -25.44 -23.02 -2.47
C VAL A 681 -24.63 -22.95 -1.17
N ASN A 682 -24.65 -21.79 -0.50
CA ASN A 682 -23.92 -21.53 0.75
C ASN A 682 -24.61 -22.15 1.98
N LEU A 683 -24.74 -23.48 2.01
CA LEU A 683 -25.36 -24.24 3.10
C LEU A 683 -24.61 -25.56 3.29
N GLU A 684 -24.67 -26.17 4.49
CA GLU A 684 -24.12 -27.51 4.71
C GLU A 684 -24.95 -28.63 4.04
N SER A 685 -26.27 -28.51 4.02
CA SER A 685 -27.18 -29.46 3.35
C SER A 685 -28.61 -28.92 3.23
N VAL A 686 -29.47 -29.60 2.46
CA VAL A 686 -30.92 -29.33 2.39
C VAL A 686 -31.58 -29.21 3.78
N SER A 687 -31.12 -30.01 4.75
CA SER A 687 -31.67 -30.07 6.10
C SER A 687 -31.03 -29.11 7.10
N ASN A 688 -29.85 -28.57 6.79
CA ASN A 688 -29.09 -27.71 7.69
C ASN A 688 -28.75 -26.38 6.97
N GLN A 689 -29.57 -25.37 7.24
CA GLN A 689 -29.48 -24.04 6.62
C GLN A 689 -28.49 -23.11 7.34
N VAL A 690 -27.51 -23.67 8.05
CA VAL A 690 -26.45 -22.90 8.70
C VAL A 690 -25.40 -22.53 7.66
N ASP A 691 -24.86 -21.32 7.80
CA ASP A 691 -23.73 -20.84 7.02
C ASP A 691 -22.53 -21.77 7.24
N PRO A 692 -22.05 -22.47 6.20
CA PRO A 692 -20.96 -23.43 6.33
C PRO A 692 -19.58 -22.73 6.38
N CYS A 693 -19.49 -21.42 6.17
CA CYS A 693 -18.23 -20.71 6.04
C CYS A 693 -17.49 -20.58 7.38
N ILE A 694 -16.20 -20.91 7.36
CA ILE A 694 -15.28 -20.79 8.49
C ILE A 694 -14.38 -19.58 8.23
N GLU A 695 -14.39 -18.60 9.12
CA GLU A 695 -13.51 -17.43 9.04
C GLU A 695 -12.02 -17.83 9.06
N VAL A 696 -11.19 -17.10 8.31
CA VAL A 696 -9.73 -17.25 8.37
C VAL A 696 -9.21 -16.56 9.62
N VAL A 697 -8.56 -17.32 10.49
CA VAL A 697 -7.90 -16.82 11.70
C VAL A 697 -6.40 -17.00 11.52
N GLU A 698 -5.72 -15.87 11.33
CA GLU A 698 -4.28 -15.80 11.10
C GLU A 698 -3.50 -15.97 12.41
N GLY A 699 -2.54 -16.90 12.43
CA GLY A 699 -1.67 -17.09 13.58
C GLY A 699 -0.80 -18.34 13.44
N CYS A 700 0.04 -18.61 14.43
CA CYS A 700 0.89 -19.78 14.35
C CYS A 700 0.09 -21.07 14.60
N THR A 701 -0.06 -21.90 13.56
CA THR A 701 -0.78 -23.18 13.64
C THR A 701 0.07 -24.34 14.16
N ASN A 702 1.38 -24.14 14.35
CA ASN A 702 2.30 -25.16 14.82
C ASN A 702 2.27 -25.31 16.34
N GLU A 703 1.73 -26.42 16.84
CA GLU A 703 1.63 -26.77 18.27
C GLU A 703 2.97 -26.77 19.04
N ASN A 704 4.10 -26.87 18.33
CA ASN A 704 5.45 -26.87 18.91
C ASN A 704 6.14 -25.50 18.85
N ALA A 705 5.45 -24.45 18.37
CA ALA A 705 5.96 -23.09 18.37
C ALA A 705 5.65 -22.37 19.69
N PHE A 706 6.48 -21.39 20.03
CA PHE A 706 6.36 -20.62 21.28
C PHE A 706 5.08 -19.78 21.34
N ASN A 707 4.63 -19.28 20.19
CA ASN A 707 3.42 -18.46 20.04
C ASN A 707 2.29 -19.23 19.33
N PHE A 708 2.20 -20.55 19.53
CA PHE A 708 1.09 -21.36 19.02
C PHE A 708 -0.26 -20.74 19.42
N ASP A 709 -1.13 -20.55 18.43
CA ASP A 709 -2.51 -20.12 18.64
C ASP A 709 -3.46 -21.28 18.31
N SER A 710 -4.19 -21.74 19.34
CA SER A 710 -5.18 -22.82 19.20
C SER A 710 -6.41 -22.45 18.38
N LEU A 711 -6.62 -21.17 18.08
CA LEU A 711 -7.73 -20.67 17.26
C LEU A 711 -7.30 -20.40 15.81
N ALA A 712 -6.00 -20.33 15.53
CA ALA A 712 -5.50 -20.09 14.18
C ALA A 712 -5.77 -21.30 13.27
N ASN A 713 -6.29 -21.03 12.08
CA ASN A 713 -6.50 -22.03 11.03
C ASN A 713 -5.66 -21.75 9.78
N ASN A 714 -5.03 -20.57 9.69
CA ASN A 714 -4.08 -20.21 8.63
C ASN A 714 -2.75 -19.73 9.23
N ASP A 715 -1.63 -20.25 8.72
CA ASP A 715 -0.29 -19.88 9.19
C ASP A 715 0.23 -18.67 8.42
N ASN A 716 0.30 -17.52 9.10
CA ASN A 716 0.84 -16.27 8.56
C ASN A 716 2.39 -16.19 8.63
N GLY A 717 3.07 -17.28 8.99
CA GLY A 717 4.53 -17.30 9.13
C GLY A 717 5.05 -16.67 10.41
N SER A 718 4.17 -16.31 11.36
CA SER A 718 4.56 -15.76 12.66
C SER A 718 5.12 -16.79 13.64
N CYS A 719 5.19 -18.08 13.28
CA CYS A 719 5.65 -19.13 14.18
C CYS A 719 7.08 -18.93 14.69
N ILE A 720 7.21 -18.71 15.99
CA ILE A 720 8.49 -18.56 16.70
C ILE A 720 8.92 -19.95 17.20
N PRO A 721 10.11 -20.45 16.83
CA PRO A 721 10.60 -21.73 17.33
C PRO A 721 10.86 -21.66 18.84
N VAL A 722 10.56 -22.74 19.56
CA VAL A 722 10.91 -22.88 20.97
C VAL A 722 12.44 -23.03 21.09
N VAL A 723 13.07 -22.11 21.82
CA VAL A 723 14.50 -22.15 22.15
C VAL A 723 14.62 -22.41 23.65
N LEU A 724 15.13 -23.59 23.98
CA LEU A 724 15.30 -24.05 25.35
C LEU A 724 16.59 -23.49 25.97
N GLY A 725 16.49 -22.94 27.18
CA GLY A 725 17.64 -22.46 27.94
C GLY A 725 17.19 -21.69 29.18
N CYS A 726 18.12 -21.29 30.05
CA CYS A 726 17.74 -20.52 31.23
C CYS A 726 17.24 -19.13 30.82
N THR A 727 15.99 -18.80 31.18
CA THR A 727 15.35 -17.50 30.88
C THR A 727 15.48 -16.49 32.02
N ASP A 728 16.06 -16.88 33.16
CA ASP A 728 16.27 -16.01 34.32
C ASP A 728 17.57 -15.21 34.16
N ASN A 729 17.45 -13.88 34.10
CA ASN A 729 18.58 -12.98 33.91
C ASN A 729 19.51 -12.86 35.12
N GLN A 730 19.15 -13.44 36.28
CA GLN A 730 19.98 -13.51 37.49
C GLN A 730 20.66 -14.89 37.66
N SER A 731 20.68 -15.71 36.61
CA SER A 731 21.32 -17.04 36.63
C SER A 731 22.61 -17.04 35.82
N PHE A 732 23.62 -17.76 36.32
CA PHE A 732 24.97 -17.84 35.74
C PHE A 732 25.00 -18.32 34.28
N ASN A 733 24.02 -19.13 33.87
CA ASN A 733 23.88 -19.66 32.52
C ASN A 733 22.65 -19.11 31.78
N PHE A 734 22.23 -17.88 32.09
CA PHE A 734 21.21 -17.15 31.35
C PHE A 734 21.50 -17.16 29.84
N ASN A 735 20.48 -17.49 29.04
CA ASN A 735 20.57 -17.49 27.59
C ASN A 735 19.61 -16.45 27.02
N ILE A 736 20.16 -15.37 26.45
CA ILE A 736 19.40 -14.27 25.83
C ILE A 736 18.50 -14.72 24.67
N PHE A 737 18.79 -15.86 24.05
CA PHE A 737 18.01 -16.40 22.95
C PHE A 737 16.99 -17.45 23.39
N ALA A 738 16.97 -17.84 24.67
CA ALA A 738 15.98 -18.80 25.18
C ALA A 738 14.64 -18.11 25.44
N ASN A 739 13.57 -18.68 24.88
CA ASN A 739 12.20 -18.24 25.15
C ASN A 739 11.46 -19.20 26.09
N THR A 740 12.03 -20.37 26.38
CA THR A 740 11.41 -21.39 27.22
C THR A 740 12.44 -21.96 28.20
N ASP A 741 12.15 -21.85 29.50
CA ASP A 741 13.00 -22.40 30.55
C ASP A 741 13.00 -23.94 30.52
N ASN A 742 14.18 -24.53 30.46
CA ASN A 742 14.38 -25.98 30.52
C ASN A 742 14.82 -26.47 31.91
N GLY A 743 14.76 -25.60 32.92
CA GLY A 743 15.18 -25.89 34.29
C GLY A 743 16.69 -26.02 34.45
N SER A 744 17.47 -25.53 33.49
CA SER A 744 18.93 -25.54 33.56
C SER A 744 19.51 -24.37 34.35
N CYS A 745 18.69 -23.42 34.83
CA CYS A 745 19.15 -22.23 35.54
C CYS A 745 20.04 -22.58 36.74
N ILE A 746 21.25 -22.03 36.73
CA ILE A 746 22.25 -22.15 37.80
C ILE A 746 22.27 -20.83 38.55
N PRO A 747 21.99 -20.81 39.87
CA PRO A 747 22.02 -19.57 40.65
C PRO A 747 23.44 -19.00 40.70
N GLU A 748 23.54 -17.67 40.71
CA GLU A 748 24.79 -16.98 41.03
C GLU A 748 25.10 -17.11 42.52
N ILE A 749 26.23 -17.72 42.83
CA ILE A 749 26.77 -17.87 44.19
C ILE A 749 28.03 -17.01 44.24
N PHE A 750 27.89 -15.89 44.93
CA PHE A 750 28.93 -14.91 45.17
C PHE A 750 29.92 -15.41 46.23
N GLY A 751 31.22 -15.33 45.93
CA GLY A 751 32.30 -15.66 46.85
C GLY A 751 33.66 -15.69 46.17
N CYS A 752 34.72 -16.01 46.91
CA CYS A 752 36.05 -16.08 46.31
C CYS A 752 36.23 -17.36 45.46
N ILE A 753 36.40 -17.19 44.15
CA ILE A 753 36.57 -18.30 43.19
C ILE A 753 38.04 -18.75 43.00
N ASP A 754 38.99 -18.02 43.58
CA ASP A 754 40.41 -18.32 43.45
C ASP A 754 40.85 -19.35 44.49
N SER A 755 41.20 -20.55 44.04
CA SER A 755 41.66 -21.67 44.88
C SER A 755 42.93 -21.38 45.71
N THR A 756 43.63 -20.28 45.43
CA THR A 756 44.85 -19.86 46.15
C THR A 756 44.57 -18.85 47.28
N ALA A 757 43.34 -18.36 47.41
CA ALA A 757 42.92 -17.46 48.49
C ALA A 757 42.53 -18.22 49.77
N LEU A 758 42.75 -17.59 50.92
CA LEU A 758 42.44 -18.13 52.26
C LEU A 758 40.93 -18.35 52.49
N ASN A 759 40.08 -17.58 51.83
CA ASN A 759 38.62 -17.68 51.90
C ASN A 759 37.99 -18.21 50.60
N PHE A 760 38.74 -19.02 49.83
CA PHE A 760 38.20 -19.71 48.66
C PHE A 760 36.90 -20.45 49.00
N ASP A 761 35.84 -20.18 48.25
CA ASP A 761 34.57 -20.89 48.32
C ASP A 761 34.39 -21.79 47.10
N SER A 762 34.45 -23.10 47.35
CA SER A 762 34.28 -24.13 46.32
C SER A 762 32.88 -24.17 45.67
N LEU A 763 31.90 -23.48 46.24
CA LEU A 763 30.54 -23.38 45.72
C LEU A 763 30.31 -22.06 44.97
N ALA A 764 31.21 -21.08 45.09
CA ALA A 764 31.10 -19.82 44.38
C ALA A 764 31.37 -20.00 42.88
N ASN A 765 30.51 -19.43 42.05
CA ASN A 765 30.66 -19.38 40.59
C ASN A 765 30.80 -17.94 40.07
N VAL A 766 30.60 -16.94 40.93
CA VAL A 766 30.79 -15.51 40.63
C VAL A 766 31.68 -14.90 41.72
N SER A 767 32.73 -14.18 41.31
CA SER A 767 33.63 -13.48 42.24
C SER A 767 32.95 -12.25 42.82
N ASP A 768 32.94 -12.13 44.14
CA ASP A 768 32.48 -10.93 44.87
C ASP A 768 33.63 -10.00 45.28
N PHE A 769 34.82 -10.25 44.74
CA PHE A 769 36.07 -9.55 45.09
C PHE A 769 36.47 -9.68 46.57
N SER A 770 35.90 -10.63 47.33
CA SER A 770 36.23 -10.84 48.74
C SER A 770 37.50 -11.67 48.98
N CYS A 771 38.22 -12.09 47.92
CA CYS A 771 39.40 -12.96 48.05
C CYS A 771 40.48 -12.37 48.98
N LEU A 772 40.79 -13.09 50.05
CA LEU A 772 41.83 -12.80 51.01
C LEU A 772 43.05 -13.66 50.70
N TYR A 773 44.18 -13.04 50.43
CA TYR A 773 45.43 -13.75 50.14
C TYR A 773 46.33 -13.80 51.39
N PRO A 774 47.11 -14.88 51.56
CA PRO A 774 48.07 -14.96 52.65
C PRO A 774 49.12 -13.85 52.53
N ILE A 775 49.36 -13.14 53.63
CA ILE A 775 50.45 -12.16 53.74
C ILE A 775 51.68 -12.91 54.20
N TYR A 776 52.61 -13.09 53.27
CA TYR A 776 53.88 -13.77 53.50
C TYR A 776 54.84 -12.87 54.28
N GLY A 777 55.42 -13.40 55.36
CA GLY A 777 56.45 -12.71 56.14
C GLY A 777 56.73 -13.41 57.46
N CYS A 778 57.73 -12.96 58.21
CA CYS A 778 58.08 -13.63 59.45
C CYS A 778 56.98 -13.52 60.52
N THR A 779 56.38 -14.65 60.90
CA THR A 779 55.30 -14.72 61.91
C THR A 779 55.80 -14.88 63.35
N SER A 780 57.11 -15.08 63.55
CA SER A 780 57.70 -15.28 64.87
C SER A 780 57.96 -13.97 65.60
N ASN A 781 57.25 -13.74 66.71
CA ASN A 781 57.37 -12.51 67.53
C ASN A 781 58.75 -12.34 68.22
N THR A 782 59.64 -13.33 68.14
CA THR A 782 61.01 -13.27 68.65
C THR A 782 62.06 -13.01 67.55
N ALA A 783 61.64 -12.85 66.30
CA ALA A 783 62.53 -12.55 65.18
C ALA A 783 62.70 -11.04 64.99
N LEU A 784 63.85 -10.64 64.44
CA LEU A 784 64.23 -9.24 64.26
C LEU A 784 63.39 -8.53 63.18
N ASN A 785 62.88 -9.29 62.21
CA ASN A 785 61.99 -8.84 61.12
C ASN A 785 60.57 -9.40 61.27
N TYR A 786 60.10 -9.64 62.50
CA TYR A 786 58.71 -10.02 62.77
C TYR A 786 57.74 -9.03 62.11
N ASN A 787 56.80 -9.55 61.33
CA ASN A 787 55.71 -8.80 60.75
C ASN A 787 54.40 -9.20 61.44
N SER A 788 53.75 -8.27 62.14
CA SER A 788 52.49 -8.54 62.83
C SER A 788 51.32 -8.81 61.90
N GLU A 789 51.42 -8.37 60.64
CA GLU A 789 50.40 -8.57 59.62
C GLU A 789 50.63 -9.83 58.77
N ALA A 790 51.77 -10.52 58.93
CA ALA A 790 52.02 -11.76 58.22
C ALA A 790 51.13 -12.89 58.76
N THR A 791 50.38 -13.53 57.87
CA THR A 791 49.53 -14.69 58.20
C THR A 791 50.26 -16.01 58.00
N ASP A 792 51.29 -16.03 57.13
CA ASP A 792 52.05 -17.22 56.75
C ASP A 792 53.55 -16.92 56.74
N ASP A 793 54.34 -17.83 57.34
CA ASP A 793 55.81 -17.71 57.41
C ASP A 793 56.46 -18.09 56.07
N ASP A 794 57.12 -17.14 55.45
CA ASP A 794 57.87 -17.33 54.20
C ASP A 794 59.32 -17.79 54.41
N GLY A 795 59.71 -18.03 55.66
CA GLY A 795 61.06 -18.43 56.04
C GLY A 795 62.05 -17.27 56.10
N SER A 796 61.58 -16.02 56.01
CA SER A 796 62.42 -14.83 56.13
C SER A 796 62.84 -14.51 57.57
N CYS A 797 62.35 -15.23 58.58
CA CYS A 797 62.63 -14.94 60.00
C CYS A 797 64.13 -14.90 60.34
N ILE A 798 64.57 -13.76 60.88
CA ILE A 798 65.93 -13.53 61.36
C ILE A 798 65.96 -13.71 62.88
N GLU A 799 66.69 -14.72 63.37
CA GLU A 799 66.88 -14.93 64.81
C GLU A 799 67.64 -13.76 65.47
N ILE A 800 67.19 -13.33 66.64
CA ILE A 800 67.92 -12.33 67.45
C ILE A 800 69.11 -13.01 68.13
N ILE A 801 70.32 -12.58 67.80
CA ILE A 801 71.57 -13.01 68.42
C ILE A 801 72.12 -11.85 69.23
N TYR A 802 72.06 -12.00 70.56
CA TYR A 802 72.57 -11.04 71.53
C TYR A 802 74.10 -11.11 71.64
N GLY A 803 74.75 -9.95 71.58
CA GLY A 803 76.19 -9.83 71.82
C GLY A 803 76.69 -8.42 71.49
N CYS A 804 77.97 -8.15 71.69
CA CYS A 804 78.48 -6.82 71.42
C CYS A 804 78.57 -6.55 69.91
N THR A 805 77.77 -5.61 69.40
CA THR A 805 77.75 -5.23 67.97
C THR A 805 78.76 -4.15 67.60
N ASN A 806 79.49 -3.59 68.57
CA ASN A 806 80.49 -2.55 68.32
C ASN A 806 81.80 -3.19 67.84
N ALA A 807 82.14 -3.01 66.56
CA ALA A 807 83.35 -3.54 65.92
C ALA A 807 84.68 -3.08 66.56
N GLN A 808 84.66 -2.05 67.42
CA GLN A 808 85.82 -1.56 68.16
C GLN A 808 85.94 -2.11 69.59
N ALA A 809 84.96 -2.87 70.08
CA ALA A 809 85.00 -3.47 71.42
C ALA A 809 85.81 -4.78 71.44
N PHE A 810 86.48 -5.06 72.56
CA PHE A 810 87.32 -6.27 72.68
C PHE A 810 86.53 -7.59 72.60
N ASN A 811 85.23 -7.57 72.90
CA ASN A 811 84.33 -8.72 72.84
C ASN A 811 83.27 -8.56 71.73
N TYR A 812 83.60 -7.85 70.65
CA TYR A 812 82.76 -7.81 69.45
C TYR A 812 82.41 -9.22 68.95
N ASP A 813 81.13 -9.45 68.70
CA ASP A 813 80.62 -10.67 68.09
C ASP A 813 80.08 -10.35 66.69
N SER A 814 80.72 -10.88 65.65
CA SER A 814 80.33 -10.67 64.26
C SER A 814 79.01 -11.34 63.88
N LEU A 815 78.46 -12.21 64.73
CA LEU A 815 77.17 -12.85 64.55
C LEU A 815 76.06 -12.17 65.36
N ALA A 816 76.40 -11.26 66.27
CA ALA A 816 75.42 -10.52 67.06
C ALA A 816 74.72 -9.46 66.20
N ASN A 817 73.40 -9.48 66.19
CA ASN A 817 72.57 -8.49 65.50
C ASN A 817 71.78 -7.59 66.47
N GLN A 818 71.88 -7.82 67.79
CA GLN A 818 71.32 -6.95 68.82
C GLN A 818 72.32 -6.79 69.98
N ASN A 819 72.64 -5.54 70.33
CA ASN A 819 73.59 -5.23 71.41
C ASN A 819 72.95 -5.48 72.79
N ASP A 820 73.56 -6.36 73.58
CA ASP A 820 73.10 -6.71 74.93
C ASP A 820 73.74 -5.86 76.04
N GLY A 821 74.53 -4.86 75.68
CA GLY A 821 75.24 -3.99 76.62
C GLY A 821 76.51 -4.62 77.20
N SER A 822 76.94 -5.79 76.69
CA SER A 822 78.17 -6.46 77.13
C SER A 822 79.46 -5.85 76.55
N CYS A 823 79.39 -4.85 75.67
CA CYS A 823 80.56 -4.26 75.01
C CYS A 823 81.61 -3.73 76.00
N ILE A 824 82.83 -4.27 75.93
CA ILE A 824 83.99 -3.87 76.72
C ILE A 824 84.85 -2.93 75.88
N ALA A 825 85.00 -1.69 76.36
CA ALA A 825 85.81 -0.64 75.76
C ALA A 825 87.32 -0.91 75.82
#